data_AF-A0A2E5LRG7-F1
#
_entry.id   AF-A0A2E5LRG7-F1
#
_cell.length_a   1.000
_cell.length_b   1.000
_cell.length_c   1.000
_cell.angle_alpha   90.00
_cell.angle_beta   90.00
_cell.angle_gamma   90.00
#
_symmetry.space_group_name_H-M   'P 1'
#
loop_
_entity.id
_entity.type
_entity.pdbx_description
1 polymer ?
#
loop_
_entity_poly.entity_id
_entity_poly.type
_entity_poly.pdbx_seq_one_letter_code
_entity_poly.pdbx_strand_id
1 'polypeptide(L)'
;MNTVFKRTSLLVAALAVVVSIGCTKEVIKEVPVKEIVTQEVIKEVPVERVVEVEKEVVKTIEVEKPVEVVREVVKEVRVPGEKVVVEKEVVVEKEVVKEVVVTQEVVKTVQGQTVVVLPFQDSFDYKGQTPTEFNEAPMLAARVASGDLPPVEDRLPVASDVLVVPVVETIGEYGGTWRKGFRGPGDGQNMDRVMMDHPLQYDLDGATILPNLLKDWDVSDDGLTYTFHLRKGMKWSDGHPFTVDDFIWANQNIVRNDKLNPNKEGRLGFSSYGPTLAKVDDVTFTASFPEQQNGFLDEMATYRIAGYTLNGRVGAPLFAPAHFLEQFHEDFVSDKAALDKLVKDSGFENWETFFKNKIDVHKTIESPNVGAWIVTQPNTGDVWKFERNPYYYGVDPAGNQLPYVDTIELRLYSDGEVHNLRAIAGEYDFNHRAIDFSKLPVFKQNEEKGNYRMELWPGDATMGVSFNYTYGLGDVNMPPDPEIKKWITNKTFKQAMSHALNRPKVNEIVYFGVGNETQPVFPKWHRHYPGEAIEKAYTQFNPSKAAGILDELGLDKKDDDGKRLRTDGSGKNLALEIAYSSGWTPTLKAAELAKESWDAIGIQINMKGEEGKLHGERRGGNTHELQLDGDVNAREPTSLISGRSAFPAYSNWYASRSGSYTLGAVTAEPPASDKSFWKLVELSDASQTLAYADRTQNYKETQAITSEELYYVGVIGHTPAANGTIVVKNNFRNVPTRAPNASALQNPGSGRTVQFYFQGGLNDAGY
;
A
#
# COMPACT_ATOMS: atom_id res chain seq x y z
N MET A 1 -15.12 32.93 73.68
CA MET A 1 -14.01 33.21 74.61
C MET A 1 -12.75 33.32 73.77
N ASN A 2 -12.28 34.55 73.54
CA ASN A 2 -11.14 35.17 74.24
C ASN A 2 -9.81 34.67 73.65
N THR A 3 -9.28 35.27 72.58
CA THR A 3 -8.47 36.54 72.57
C THR A 3 -7.15 36.34 73.33
N VAL A 4 -5.97 36.53 72.71
CA VAL A 4 -5.17 37.79 72.72
C VAL A 4 -3.97 37.58 71.74
N PHE A 5 -3.89 38.30 70.62
CA PHE A 5 -2.94 39.40 70.30
C PHE A 5 -1.42 39.02 70.25
N LYS A 6 -0.57 39.51 69.32
CA LYS A 6 -0.51 40.86 68.71
C LYS A 6 0.35 40.91 67.41
N ARG A 7 -0.14 41.62 66.36
CA ARG A 7 0.54 42.58 65.43
C ARG A 7 1.88 42.19 64.72
N THR A 8 2.16 42.53 63.45
CA THR A 8 1.53 43.48 62.49
C THR A 8 1.92 43.22 61.01
N SER A 9 1.02 43.59 60.09
CA SER A 9 1.28 44.20 58.75
C SER A 9 1.71 43.38 57.50
N LEU A 10 0.70 43.21 56.63
CA LEU A 10 0.67 43.42 55.15
C LEU A 10 1.26 42.41 54.13
N LEU A 11 0.45 42.24 53.07
CA LEU A 11 0.62 41.64 51.72
C LEU A 11 0.62 40.10 51.54
N VAL A 12 -0.56 39.59 51.12
CA VAL A 12 -0.81 38.76 49.91
C VAL A 12 0.30 37.74 49.54
N ALA A 13 0.21 36.46 49.90
CA ALA A 13 -0.53 35.38 49.20
C ALA A 13 -0.06 35.14 47.73
N ALA A 14 0.26 33.92 47.26
CA ALA A 14 0.38 32.62 47.93
C ALA A 14 1.33 31.66 47.15
N LEU A 15 1.82 30.64 47.88
CA LEU A 15 2.47 29.38 47.47
C LEU A 15 3.11 29.22 46.08
N ALA A 16 4.40 28.87 46.10
CA ALA A 16 5.09 28.16 45.03
C ALA A 16 5.16 26.65 45.34
N VAL A 17 5.19 25.80 44.30
CA VAL A 17 5.86 24.49 44.31
C VAL A 17 6.61 24.33 42.98
N VAL A 18 7.81 23.75 43.04
CA VAL A 18 8.77 23.65 41.93
C VAL A 18 8.55 22.37 41.12
N VAL A 19 8.66 22.45 39.79
CA VAL A 19 8.97 21.31 38.92
C VAL A 19 10.11 21.70 37.99
N SER A 20 11.14 20.87 37.93
CA SER A 20 12.31 21.03 37.06
C SER A 20 12.05 20.50 35.65
N ILE A 21 12.34 21.30 34.63
CA ILE A 21 12.34 20.85 33.23
C ILE A 21 13.77 20.41 32.86
N GLY A 22 13.91 19.17 32.40
CA GLY A 22 15.16 18.60 31.88
C GLY A 22 15.23 18.68 30.35
N CYS A 23 16.43 18.82 29.79
CA CYS A 23 16.66 19.12 28.37
C CYS A 23 16.28 17.99 27.40
N THR A 24 15.71 18.34 26.25
CA THR A 24 15.79 17.57 25.01
C THR A 24 17.14 17.79 24.31
N LYS A 25 17.58 16.81 23.52
CA LYS A 25 18.85 16.81 22.78
C LYS A 25 18.57 17.08 21.28
N GLU A 26 19.15 18.12 20.71
CA GLU A 26 19.21 18.29 19.25
C GLU A 26 20.21 17.29 18.64
N VAL A 27 19.91 16.81 17.42
CA VAL A 27 20.83 16.05 16.57
C VAL A 27 20.94 16.77 15.23
N ILE A 28 22.15 17.21 14.88
CA ILE A 28 22.43 17.97 13.66
C ILE A 28 22.96 17.01 12.58
N LYS A 29 22.45 17.12 11.35
CA LYS A 29 22.97 16.40 10.17
C LYS A 29 23.10 17.37 9.00
N GLU A 30 24.32 17.56 8.50
CA GLU A 30 24.61 18.46 7.39
C GLU A 30 24.45 17.76 6.03
N VAL A 31 23.93 18.49 5.03
CA VAL A 31 23.79 18.04 3.63
C VAL A 31 24.08 19.24 2.70
N PRO A 32 24.90 19.10 1.64
CA PRO A 32 25.25 20.22 0.75
C PRO A 32 24.20 20.44 -0.36
N VAL A 33 23.86 21.70 -0.67
CA VAL A 33 22.89 22.08 -1.72
C VAL A 33 23.47 23.17 -2.65
N LYS A 34 23.02 23.18 -3.91
CA LYS A 34 23.48 24.05 -5.01
C LYS A 34 22.71 25.38 -5.08
N GLU A 35 23.37 26.41 -5.63
CA GLU A 35 22.79 27.73 -5.96
C GLU A 35 21.60 27.67 -6.92
N ILE A 36 20.56 28.48 -6.65
CA ILE A 36 19.56 28.92 -7.63
C ILE A 36 19.28 30.41 -7.38
N VAL A 37 19.22 31.22 -8.45
CA VAL A 37 18.98 32.68 -8.44
C VAL A 37 17.61 32.99 -9.04
N THR A 38 16.79 33.89 -8.46
CA THR A 38 16.03 34.93 -9.20
C THR A 38 15.23 35.95 -8.35
N GLN A 39 15.01 37.13 -8.94
CA GLN A 39 14.13 38.27 -8.55
C GLN A 39 12.89 38.30 -9.49
N GLU A 40 11.81 39.10 -9.34
CA GLU A 40 11.53 40.29 -8.50
C GLU A 40 10.03 40.37 -8.10
N VAL A 41 9.62 41.45 -7.40
CA VAL A 41 8.26 41.73 -6.90
C VAL A 41 7.48 42.69 -7.83
N ILE A 42 6.16 42.52 -7.95
CA ILE A 42 5.23 43.51 -8.54
C ILE A 42 4.06 43.81 -7.56
N LYS A 43 3.52 45.02 -7.68
CA LYS A 43 2.75 45.81 -6.69
C LYS A 43 1.22 45.63 -6.75
N GLU A 44 0.55 45.84 -5.61
CA GLU A 44 -0.89 45.67 -5.39
C GLU A 44 -1.81 46.81 -5.92
N VAL A 45 -3.10 46.48 -6.12
CA VAL A 45 -4.24 47.39 -6.30
C VAL A 45 -5.47 46.79 -5.58
N PRO A 46 -6.31 47.55 -4.84
CA PRO A 46 -7.35 46.98 -3.97
C PRO A 46 -8.73 46.85 -4.65
N VAL A 47 -9.48 45.80 -4.28
CA VAL A 47 -10.94 45.66 -4.50
C VAL A 47 -11.58 45.00 -3.27
N GLU A 48 -12.80 45.40 -2.91
CA GLU A 48 -13.47 45.02 -1.65
C GLU A 48 -14.22 43.68 -1.68
N ARG A 49 -14.20 42.97 -0.54
CA ARG A 49 -15.09 41.87 -0.10
C ARG A 49 -15.18 40.58 -0.95
N VAL A 50 -14.75 39.46 -0.38
CA VAL A 50 -15.62 38.43 0.28
C VAL A 50 -14.82 37.80 1.45
N VAL A 51 -15.51 37.18 2.41
CA VAL A 51 -14.97 36.46 3.59
C VAL A 51 -14.00 35.34 3.21
N GLU A 52 -12.87 35.23 3.91
CA GLU A 52 -11.92 34.12 3.78
C GLU A 52 -11.53 33.49 5.12
N VAL A 53 -10.97 32.28 5.02
CA VAL A 53 -10.61 31.35 6.11
C VAL A 53 -9.39 31.84 6.90
N GLU A 54 -9.43 31.74 8.22
CA GLU A 54 -8.24 31.88 9.07
C GLU A 54 -7.30 30.68 8.86
N LYS A 55 -6.32 30.83 7.95
CA LYS A 55 -5.01 30.20 8.08
C LYS A 55 -4.14 31.11 8.93
N GLU A 56 -3.85 30.73 10.18
CA GLU A 56 -2.84 31.44 10.96
C GLU A 56 -1.47 30.78 10.77
N VAL A 57 -0.57 31.47 10.05
CA VAL A 57 0.82 31.07 9.89
C VAL A 57 1.63 31.62 11.06
N VAL A 58 1.96 30.77 12.03
CA VAL A 58 2.63 31.21 13.26
C VAL A 58 4.16 31.19 13.10
N LYS A 59 4.67 32.34 12.65
CA LYS A 59 6.00 32.92 12.95
C LYS A 59 7.18 32.68 11.96
N THR A 60 8.08 33.66 12.01
CA THR A 60 9.18 33.99 11.11
C THR A 60 10.38 33.03 11.19
N ILE A 61 10.98 32.75 10.04
CA ILE A 61 12.30 32.10 9.92
C ILE A 61 13.40 33.14 10.21
N GLU A 62 14.21 32.94 11.25
CA GLU A 62 15.47 33.68 11.39
C GLU A 62 16.56 32.99 10.54
N VAL A 63 16.98 33.67 9.48
CA VAL A 63 18.15 33.27 8.68
C VAL A 63 19.39 33.91 9.31
N GLU A 64 20.10 33.16 10.16
CA GLU A 64 21.47 33.55 10.51
C GLU A 64 22.37 33.38 9.28
N LYS A 65 23.07 34.46 8.90
CA LYS A 65 24.12 34.46 7.88
C LYS A 65 25.50 34.46 8.54
N PRO A 66 26.09 33.30 8.89
CA PRO A 66 27.47 33.26 9.33
C PRO A 66 28.40 33.63 8.16
N VAL A 67 29.17 34.70 8.34
CA VAL A 67 30.13 35.18 7.35
C VAL A 67 31.46 34.46 7.56
N GLU A 68 31.83 33.57 6.64
CA GLU A 68 33.14 32.91 6.66
C GLU A 68 34.15 33.71 5.81
N VAL A 69 35.20 34.20 6.46
CA VAL A 69 36.26 34.99 5.82
C VAL A 69 37.45 34.09 5.56
N VAL A 70 37.64 33.70 4.30
CA VAL A 70 38.79 32.88 3.87
C VAL A 70 39.84 33.80 3.25
N ARG A 71 41.07 33.74 3.78
CA ARG A 71 42.21 34.50 3.26
C ARG A 71 43.08 33.60 2.40
N GLU A 72 43.19 33.94 1.12
CA GLU A 72 44.01 33.22 0.15
C GLU A 72 45.29 34.01 -0.15
N VAL A 73 46.45 33.36 -0.09
CA VAL A 73 47.73 34.00 -0.44
C VAL A 73 47.87 34.05 -1.96
N VAL A 74 47.57 35.21 -2.56
CA VAL A 74 47.57 35.38 -4.02
C VAL A 74 48.97 35.68 -4.57
N LYS A 75 49.89 36.21 -3.74
CA LYS A 75 51.30 36.39 -4.15
C LYS A 75 52.27 36.50 -2.97
N GLU A 76 53.34 35.70 -2.99
CA GLU A 76 54.56 36.01 -2.22
C GLU A 76 55.53 36.82 -3.08
N VAL A 77 56.10 37.88 -2.51
CA VAL A 77 57.21 38.63 -3.13
C VAL A 77 58.38 38.66 -2.15
N ARG A 78 59.55 38.20 -2.61
CA ARG A 78 60.80 38.26 -1.83
C ARG A 78 61.62 39.48 -2.24
N VAL A 79 61.93 40.32 -1.27
CA VAL A 79 62.89 41.43 -1.37
C VAL A 79 63.99 41.16 -0.31
N PRO A 80 65.27 41.49 -0.53
CA PRO A 80 66.32 41.10 0.41
C PRO A 80 66.13 41.70 1.81
N GLY A 81 65.80 40.84 2.79
CA GLY A 81 65.69 41.19 4.21
C GLY A 81 64.33 40.87 4.84
N GLU A 82 63.22 40.93 4.09
CA GLU A 82 61.86 40.72 4.61
C GLU A 82 60.96 39.93 3.65
N LYS A 83 60.01 39.18 4.22
CA LYS A 83 59.00 38.42 3.49
C LYS A 83 57.67 39.20 3.53
N VAL A 84 57.20 39.65 2.38
CA VAL A 84 55.88 40.30 2.25
C VAL A 84 54.91 39.34 1.55
N VAL A 85 53.79 39.07 2.22
CA VAL A 85 52.71 38.20 1.75
C VAL A 85 51.53 39.09 1.34
N VAL A 86 51.00 38.88 0.13
CA VAL A 86 49.79 39.57 -0.34
C VAL A 86 48.62 38.60 -0.28
N GLU A 87 47.76 38.80 0.70
CA GLU A 87 46.53 38.03 0.89
C GLU A 87 45.34 38.71 0.19
N LYS A 88 44.44 37.90 -0.37
CA LYS A 88 43.12 38.32 -0.84
C LYS A 88 42.08 37.75 0.11
N GLU A 89 41.24 38.62 0.64
CA GLU A 89 40.14 38.26 1.51
C GLU A 89 38.92 37.91 0.64
N VAL A 90 38.43 36.67 0.76
CA VAL A 90 37.24 36.18 0.06
C VAL A 90 36.16 35.93 1.10
N VAL A 91 35.07 36.66 0.97
CA VAL A 91 33.89 36.56 1.84
C VAL A 91 32.91 35.58 1.21
N VAL A 92 32.59 34.50 1.92
CA VAL A 92 31.60 33.52 1.46
C VAL A 92 30.39 33.57 2.40
N GLU A 93 29.24 34.01 1.87
CA GLU A 93 27.96 33.85 2.56
C GLU A 93 27.41 32.44 2.27
N LYS A 94 27.17 31.66 3.33
CA LYS A 94 26.46 30.38 3.25
C LYS A 94 25.04 30.58 3.73
N GLU A 95 24.06 30.15 2.93
CA GLU A 95 22.65 30.16 3.31
C GLU A 95 22.29 28.80 3.93
N VAL A 96 21.87 28.78 5.19
CA VAL A 96 21.48 27.57 5.92
C VAL A 96 20.00 27.64 6.23
N VAL A 97 19.19 26.84 5.55
CA VAL A 97 17.76 26.71 5.84
C VAL A 97 17.58 25.61 6.90
N LYS A 98 17.23 25.99 8.13
CA LYS A 98 16.72 25.06 9.13
C LYS A 98 15.23 24.81 8.86
N GLU A 99 14.89 23.60 8.42
CA GLU A 99 13.50 23.14 8.44
C GLU A 99 13.14 22.70 9.87
N VAL A 100 12.22 23.41 10.52
CA VAL A 100 11.71 23.08 11.85
C VAL A 100 10.25 22.64 11.70
N VAL A 101 10.02 21.33 11.75
CA VAL A 101 8.66 20.77 11.77
C VAL A 101 8.08 21.00 13.17
N VAL A 102 7.17 21.96 13.29
CA VAL A 102 6.39 22.20 14.52
C VAL A 102 5.03 21.52 14.39
N THR A 103 4.90 20.32 14.93
CA THR A 103 3.59 19.71 15.20
C THR A 103 2.97 20.36 16.44
N GLN A 104 1.77 20.94 16.28
CA GLN A 104 1.03 21.56 17.37
C GLN A 104 -0.03 20.59 17.90
N GLU A 105 0.04 20.26 19.20
CA GLU A 105 -1.05 19.56 19.89
C GLU A 105 -2.27 20.48 20.03
N VAL A 106 -3.42 20.04 19.52
CA VAL A 106 -4.68 20.79 19.64
C VAL A 106 -5.49 20.22 20.80
N VAL A 107 -5.19 20.67 22.01
CA VAL A 107 -6.01 20.31 23.19
C VAL A 107 -7.40 20.91 23.03
N LYS A 108 -8.41 20.05 22.82
CA LYS A 108 -9.83 20.43 22.82
C LYS A 108 -10.53 19.79 24.03
N THR A 109 -11.06 20.65 24.90
CA THR A 109 -11.91 20.21 26.01
C THR A 109 -13.34 20.04 25.52
N VAL A 110 -13.85 18.81 25.58
CA VAL A 110 -15.27 18.50 25.37
C VAL A 110 -15.81 17.89 26.66
N GLN A 111 -16.90 18.45 27.20
CA GLN A 111 -17.58 17.98 28.41
C GLN A 111 -16.68 17.78 29.66
N GLY A 112 -15.60 18.55 29.77
CA GLY A 112 -14.71 18.53 30.95
C GLY A 112 -13.64 17.43 30.96
N GLN A 113 -13.54 16.62 29.89
CA GLN A 113 -12.37 15.77 29.65
C GLN A 113 -11.35 16.51 28.78
N THR A 114 -10.09 16.48 29.21
CA THR A 114 -8.95 16.93 28.41
C THR A 114 -8.63 15.85 27.38
N VAL A 115 -9.07 16.04 26.14
CA VAL A 115 -8.62 15.20 25.03
C VAL A 115 -7.34 15.80 24.48
N VAL A 116 -6.23 15.08 24.66
CA VAL A 116 -5.03 15.29 23.85
C VAL A 116 -5.37 14.78 22.47
N VAL A 117 -5.81 15.68 21.58
CA VAL A 117 -5.87 15.35 20.16
C VAL A 117 -4.43 15.38 19.68
N LEU A 118 -3.81 14.19 19.65
CA LEU A 118 -2.55 14.01 18.97
C LEU A 118 -2.72 14.53 17.54
N PRO A 119 -1.75 15.28 16.98
CA PRO A 119 -1.77 15.56 15.55
C PRO A 119 -1.84 14.24 14.78
N PHE A 120 -2.46 14.29 13.59
CA PHE A 120 -2.56 13.16 12.66
C PHE A 120 -1.29 12.31 12.71
N GLN A 121 -1.43 11.04 13.10
CA GLN A 121 -0.28 10.15 13.24
C GLN A 121 0.25 9.86 11.83
N ASP A 122 1.24 10.63 11.39
CA ASP A 122 1.89 10.48 10.08
C ASP A 122 2.62 9.13 9.94
N SER A 123 2.80 8.40 11.05
CA SER A 123 3.63 7.21 11.16
C SER A 123 3.19 6.28 12.30
N PHE A 124 3.30 4.97 12.08
CA PHE A 124 3.22 3.92 13.09
C PHE A 124 4.59 3.52 13.68
N ASP A 125 5.64 4.32 13.46
CA ASP A 125 6.98 4.10 14.03
C ASP A 125 7.03 4.55 15.50
N TYR A 126 6.88 3.60 16.43
CA TYR A 126 6.86 3.91 17.86
C TYR A 126 8.24 4.31 18.40
N LYS A 127 8.39 5.58 18.80
CA LYS A 127 9.60 6.13 19.45
C LYS A 127 9.47 6.37 20.96
N GLY A 128 8.39 5.89 21.58
CA GLY A 128 8.17 6.02 23.03
C GLY A 128 8.95 4.98 23.85
N GLN A 129 8.72 4.98 25.17
CA GLN A 129 9.26 3.94 26.05
C GLN A 129 8.39 2.69 25.98
N THR A 130 9.02 1.52 25.84
CA THR A 130 8.30 0.25 25.87
C THR A 130 7.59 0.05 27.23
N PRO A 131 6.31 -0.35 27.26
CA PRO A 131 5.60 -0.63 28.51
C PRO A 131 6.30 -1.69 29.37
N THR A 132 6.30 -1.48 30.69
CA THR A 132 6.85 -2.42 31.68
C THR A 132 5.78 -3.15 32.48
N GLU A 133 4.52 -2.74 32.34
CA GLU A 133 3.33 -3.39 32.89
C GLU A 133 2.42 -3.75 31.72
N PHE A 134 1.73 -4.88 31.80
CA PHE A 134 0.91 -5.40 30.72
C PHE A 134 -0.52 -5.68 31.19
N ASN A 135 -1.48 -5.46 30.30
CA ASN A 135 -2.89 -5.71 30.54
C ASN A 135 -3.41 -6.69 29.49
N GLU A 136 -4.48 -7.41 29.84
CA GLU A 136 -5.16 -8.36 28.96
C GLU A 136 -6.66 -8.10 28.92
N ALA A 137 -7.30 -8.58 27.86
CA ALA A 137 -8.75 -8.46 27.73
C ALA A 137 -9.50 -9.28 28.81
N PRO A 138 -10.68 -8.84 29.28
CA PRO A 138 -11.44 -9.54 30.33
C PRO A 138 -11.70 -11.02 30.05
N MET A 139 -11.91 -11.41 28.78
CA MET A 139 -12.10 -12.82 28.40
C MET A 139 -10.84 -13.68 28.58
N LEU A 140 -9.64 -13.08 28.48
CA LEU A 140 -8.37 -13.76 28.72
C LEU A 140 -8.09 -13.82 30.22
N ALA A 141 -8.29 -12.72 30.95
CA ALA A 141 -8.17 -12.69 32.41
C ALA A 141 -9.07 -13.75 33.09
N ALA A 142 -10.26 -14.00 32.55
CA ALA A 142 -11.14 -15.09 33.01
C ALA A 142 -10.53 -16.49 32.83
N ARG A 143 -9.80 -16.73 31.72
CA ARG A 143 -9.07 -17.98 31.44
C ARG A 143 -7.79 -18.11 32.27
N VAL A 144 -7.13 -17.00 32.59
CA VAL A 144 -6.00 -16.99 33.55
C VAL A 144 -6.51 -17.33 34.95
N ALA A 145 -7.64 -16.75 35.36
CA ALA A 145 -8.26 -17.03 36.65
C ALA A 145 -8.78 -18.47 36.81
N SER A 146 -9.16 -19.16 35.73
CA SER A 146 -9.50 -20.58 35.74
C SER A 146 -8.29 -21.52 35.65
N GLY A 147 -7.12 -21.00 35.22
CA GLY A 147 -5.91 -21.79 34.96
C GLY A 147 -5.84 -22.40 33.55
N ASP A 148 -6.77 -22.04 32.65
CA ASP A 148 -6.80 -22.49 31.25
C ASP A 148 -5.86 -21.70 30.33
N LEU A 149 -5.18 -20.67 30.87
CA LEU A 149 -4.28 -19.79 30.13
C LEU A 149 -3.18 -19.22 31.05
N PRO A 150 -1.91 -19.11 30.63
CA PRO A 150 -0.86 -18.42 31.39
C PRO A 150 -1.14 -16.91 31.53
N PRO A 151 -0.59 -16.22 32.54
CA PRO A 151 -0.69 -14.77 32.67
C PRO A 151 -0.05 -14.03 31.48
N VAL A 152 -0.43 -12.77 31.25
CA VAL A 152 -0.07 -12.03 30.02
C VAL A 152 1.44 -11.90 29.82
N GLU A 153 2.21 -11.76 30.91
CA GLU A 153 3.67 -11.68 30.92
C GLU A 153 4.35 -12.97 30.43
N ASP A 154 3.76 -14.13 30.70
CA ASP A 154 4.25 -15.42 30.22
C ASP A 154 3.83 -15.68 28.77
N ARG A 155 2.77 -15.03 28.29
CA ARG A 155 2.25 -15.18 26.92
C ARG A 155 2.99 -14.31 25.91
N LEU A 156 3.24 -13.05 26.24
CA LEU A 156 3.94 -12.08 25.39
C LEU A 156 5.41 -12.47 25.10
N PRO A 157 6.05 -11.81 24.11
CA PRO A 157 7.51 -11.70 24.05
C PRO A 157 8.08 -11.06 25.32
N VAL A 158 9.39 -11.18 25.53
CA VAL A 158 10.06 -10.45 26.62
C VAL A 158 9.85 -8.94 26.47
N ALA A 159 9.70 -8.23 27.58
CA ALA A 159 9.29 -6.81 27.57
C ALA A 159 10.17 -5.88 26.72
N SER A 160 11.47 -6.18 26.52
CA SER A 160 12.35 -5.39 25.64
C SER A 160 12.06 -5.55 24.14
N ASP A 161 11.39 -6.65 23.75
CA ASP A 161 11.19 -7.08 22.36
C ASP A 161 9.72 -7.05 21.94
N VAL A 162 8.76 -6.70 22.82
CA VAL A 162 7.33 -6.63 22.48
C VAL A 162 7.08 -5.60 21.36
N LEU A 163 6.16 -5.89 20.44
CA LEU A 163 5.76 -4.89 19.44
C LEU A 163 4.84 -3.86 20.09
N VAL A 164 5.23 -2.59 20.11
CA VAL A 164 4.34 -1.50 20.52
C VAL A 164 3.71 -0.89 19.26
N VAL A 165 2.39 -0.97 19.16
CA VAL A 165 1.62 -0.44 18.03
C VAL A 165 1.01 0.91 18.44
N PRO A 166 1.38 2.05 17.81
CA PRO A 166 0.75 3.33 18.09
C PRO A 166 -0.75 3.31 17.80
N VAL A 167 -1.52 4.05 18.60
CA VAL A 167 -2.98 4.19 18.48
C VAL A 167 -3.33 5.49 17.76
N VAL A 168 -4.34 5.45 16.88
CA VAL A 168 -4.67 6.55 15.97
C VAL A 168 -5.42 7.71 16.66
N GLU A 169 -6.41 7.41 17.51
CA GLU A 169 -7.24 8.41 18.20
C GLU A 169 -6.95 8.39 19.71
N THR A 170 -7.16 7.23 20.37
CA THR A 170 -6.94 7.05 21.82
C THR A 170 -6.53 5.61 22.14
N ILE A 171 -6.04 5.39 23.36
CA ILE A 171 -6.02 4.04 23.96
C ILE A 171 -7.44 3.46 23.91
N GLY A 172 -7.54 2.22 23.46
CA GLY A 172 -8.81 1.55 23.16
C GLY A 172 -9.35 0.75 24.33
N GLU A 173 -10.61 0.35 24.22
CA GLU A 173 -11.32 -0.48 25.18
C GLU A 173 -11.50 -1.90 24.61
N TYR A 174 -11.28 -2.91 25.45
CA TYR A 174 -11.47 -4.31 25.08
C TYR A 174 -12.95 -4.67 24.89
N GLY A 175 -13.25 -5.46 23.86
CA GLY A 175 -14.54 -6.12 23.70
C GLY A 175 -15.09 -6.13 22.27
N GLY A 176 -16.28 -6.72 22.13
CA GLY A 176 -17.10 -6.64 20.93
C GLY A 176 -16.77 -7.63 19.80
N THR A 177 -17.68 -7.67 18.83
CA THR A 177 -17.65 -8.54 17.65
C THR A 177 -17.63 -7.68 16.39
N TRP A 178 -16.55 -7.70 15.62
CA TRP A 178 -16.50 -6.97 14.35
C TRP A 178 -17.22 -7.75 13.25
N ARG A 179 -18.39 -7.24 12.83
CA ARG A 179 -19.25 -7.84 11.80
C ARG A 179 -18.89 -7.35 10.40
N LYS A 180 -18.78 -8.27 9.44
CA LYS A 180 -18.43 -8.02 8.02
C LYS A 180 -19.21 -8.94 7.07
N GLY A 181 -19.04 -8.73 5.75
CA GLY A 181 -19.48 -9.68 4.72
C GLY A 181 -18.30 -10.42 4.06
N PHE A 182 -18.54 -11.62 3.52
CA PHE A 182 -17.59 -12.34 2.65
C PHE A 182 -18.27 -13.12 1.52
N ARG A 183 -17.52 -13.45 0.45
CA ARG A 183 -18.01 -14.16 -0.76
C ARG A 183 -17.79 -15.69 -0.76
N GLY A 184 -17.62 -16.29 0.41
CA GLY A 184 -17.28 -17.72 0.54
C GLY A 184 -15.77 -18.01 0.47
N PRO A 185 -15.36 -19.28 0.30
CA PRO A 185 -13.96 -19.73 0.49
C PRO A 185 -12.90 -19.04 -0.37
N GLY A 186 -13.26 -18.51 -1.55
CA GLY A 186 -12.34 -17.76 -2.42
C GLY A 186 -11.92 -16.40 -1.84
N ASP A 187 -12.62 -15.89 -0.82
CA ASP A 187 -12.43 -14.54 -0.28
C ASP A 187 -11.45 -14.47 0.90
N GLY A 188 -10.51 -15.42 1.01
CA GLY A 188 -9.52 -15.51 2.11
C GLY A 188 -8.80 -14.19 2.44
N GLN A 189 -8.45 -13.43 1.39
CA GLN A 189 -7.80 -12.12 1.52
C GLN A 189 -8.60 -11.10 2.35
N ASN A 190 -9.91 -11.26 2.52
CA ASN A 190 -10.73 -10.40 3.38
C ASN A 190 -10.22 -10.39 4.83
N MET A 191 -9.55 -11.46 5.27
CA MET A 191 -9.01 -11.61 6.62
C MET A 191 -7.49 -11.71 6.71
N ASP A 192 -6.79 -12.20 5.68
CA ASP A 192 -5.32 -12.09 5.59
C ASP A 192 -4.85 -10.64 5.82
N ARG A 193 -5.53 -9.71 5.14
CA ARG A 193 -5.33 -8.25 5.21
C ARG A 193 -5.70 -7.61 6.54
N VAL A 194 -6.35 -8.36 7.44
CA VAL A 194 -6.73 -7.91 8.79
C VAL A 194 -5.74 -8.48 9.81
N MET A 195 -5.38 -9.76 9.68
CA MET A 195 -4.46 -10.46 10.58
C MET A 195 -3.00 -9.98 10.46
N MET A 196 -2.55 -9.65 9.24
CA MET A 196 -1.21 -9.11 8.91
C MET A 196 -0.03 -9.73 9.71
N ASP A 197 0.15 -11.05 9.60
CA ASP A 197 1.29 -11.78 10.18
C ASP A 197 2.59 -11.62 9.36
N HIS A 198 2.77 -10.48 8.70
CA HIS A 198 3.93 -10.19 7.85
C HIS A 198 5.23 -10.06 8.68
N PRO A 199 6.40 -10.41 8.12
CA PRO A 199 7.68 -10.20 8.81
C PRO A 199 7.97 -8.70 9.05
N LEU A 200 7.73 -7.87 8.04
CA LEU A 200 7.87 -6.41 8.03
C LEU A 200 6.58 -5.76 7.48
N GLN A 201 6.37 -4.46 7.67
CA GLN A 201 5.21 -3.76 7.12
C GLN A 201 5.56 -2.35 6.65
N TYR A 202 4.88 -1.85 5.62
CA TYR A 202 4.95 -0.42 5.29
C TYR A 202 4.17 0.45 6.26
N ASP A 203 4.64 1.68 6.42
CA ASP A 203 3.99 2.76 7.17
C ASP A 203 2.89 3.48 6.37
N LEU A 204 2.24 4.47 6.98
CA LEU A 204 1.17 5.29 6.40
C LEU A 204 1.63 6.16 5.20
N ASP A 205 2.92 6.42 5.06
CA ASP A 205 3.51 7.05 3.86
C ASP A 205 3.51 6.12 2.63
N GLY A 206 3.31 4.81 2.86
CA GLY A 206 3.34 3.75 1.84
C GLY A 206 4.75 3.39 1.36
N ALA A 207 5.81 3.85 2.03
CA ALA A 207 7.19 3.76 1.55
C ALA A 207 8.27 3.51 2.61
N THR A 208 8.03 3.85 3.87
CA THR A 208 8.91 3.53 4.99
C THR A 208 8.60 2.11 5.48
N ILE A 209 9.61 1.26 5.57
CA ILE A 209 9.48 -0.10 6.10
C ILE A 209 9.68 -0.07 7.61
N LEU A 210 8.73 -0.63 8.34
CA LEU A 210 8.74 -0.77 9.79
C LEU A 210 8.88 -2.24 10.21
N PRO A 211 9.53 -2.50 11.35
CA PRO A 211 9.46 -3.78 12.04
C PRO A 211 8.02 -4.24 12.28
N ASN A 212 7.79 -5.55 12.22
CA ASN A 212 6.53 -6.15 12.67
C ASN A 212 6.81 -7.41 13.49
N LEU A 213 6.77 -8.60 12.89
CA LEU A 213 7.14 -9.86 13.53
C LEU A 213 8.66 -9.99 13.71
N LEU A 214 9.42 -9.51 12.72
CA LEU A 214 10.85 -9.23 12.87
C LEU A 214 11.00 -7.86 13.53
N LYS A 215 11.92 -7.74 14.49
CA LYS A 215 12.10 -6.52 15.28
C LYS A 215 13.09 -5.53 14.66
N ASP A 216 14.07 -6.05 13.92
CA ASP A 216 15.08 -5.31 13.18
C ASP A 216 15.76 -6.26 12.16
N TRP A 217 16.66 -5.68 11.36
CA TRP A 217 17.49 -6.40 10.40
C TRP A 217 18.80 -5.63 10.15
N ASP A 218 19.85 -6.36 9.84
CA ASP A 218 21.13 -5.83 9.34
C ASP A 218 21.35 -6.29 7.90
N VAL A 219 22.03 -5.47 7.09
CA VAL A 219 22.48 -5.82 5.73
C VAL A 219 24.00 -5.73 5.70
N SER A 220 24.67 -6.75 5.18
CA SER A 220 26.13 -6.77 5.04
C SER A 220 26.62 -5.68 4.07
N ASP A 221 27.86 -5.22 4.25
CA ASP A 221 28.51 -4.18 3.41
C ASP A 221 28.49 -4.50 1.90
N ASP A 222 28.45 -5.78 1.55
CA ASP A 222 28.37 -6.27 0.16
C ASP A 222 26.94 -6.41 -0.38
N GLY A 223 25.90 -6.20 0.43
CA GLY A 223 24.49 -6.34 0.08
C GLY A 223 24.01 -7.77 -0.19
N LEU A 224 24.83 -8.78 0.13
CA LEU A 224 24.55 -10.19 -0.18
C LEU A 224 23.88 -10.96 0.96
N THR A 225 24.04 -10.52 2.21
CA THR A 225 23.49 -11.20 3.39
C THR A 225 22.66 -10.25 4.23
N TYR A 226 21.43 -10.66 4.49
CA TYR A 226 20.51 -10.01 5.41
C TYR A 226 20.48 -10.83 6.70
N THR A 227 20.69 -10.21 7.85
CA THR A 227 20.49 -10.82 9.17
C THR A 227 19.19 -10.30 9.74
N PHE A 228 18.32 -11.19 10.19
CA PHE A 228 17.01 -10.85 10.73
C PHE A 228 16.89 -11.34 12.16
N HIS A 229 16.25 -10.53 13.01
CA HIS A 229 16.00 -10.89 14.40
C HIS A 229 14.49 -10.93 14.70
N LEU A 230 14.07 -12.05 15.27
CA LEU A 230 12.75 -12.28 15.84
C LEU A 230 12.63 -11.61 17.22
N ARG A 231 11.38 -11.35 17.64
CA ARG A 231 11.09 -10.93 19.00
C ARG A 231 11.25 -12.11 19.95
N LYS A 232 12.13 -11.99 20.93
CA LYS A 232 12.44 -13.09 21.85
C LYS A 232 11.23 -13.47 22.71
N GLY A 233 10.88 -14.76 22.71
CA GLY A 233 9.78 -15.29 23.52
C GLY A 233 8.41 -15.28 22.84
N MET A 234 8.33 -14.97 21.54
CA MET A 234 7.12 -15.19 20.73
C MET A 234 6.66 -16.65 20.78
N LYS A 235 5.34 -16.84 20.59
CA LYS A 235 4.66 -18.13 20.60
C LYS A 235 3.62 -18.16 19.48
N TRP A 236 3.36 -19.37 18.98
CA TRP A 236 2.18 -19.68 18.19
C TRP A 236 0.91 -19.57 19.04
N SER A 237 -0.26 -19.51 18.40
CA SER A 237 -1.55 -19.37 19.10
C SER A 237 -1.96 -20.53 20.02
N ASP A 238 -1.27 -21.66 19.96
CA ASP A 238 -1.40 -22.80 20.88
C ASP A 238 -0.44 -22.72 22.08
N GLY A 239 0.44 -21.72 22.11
CA GLY A 239 1.47 -21.52 23.14
C GLY A 239 2.81 -22.19 22.83
N HIS A 240 2.96 -22.91 21.70
CA HIS A 240 4.27 -23.44 21.30
C HIS A 240 5.25 -22.30 21.01
N PRO A 241 6.53 -22.38 21.40
CA PRO A 241 7.54 -21.38 21.03
C PRO A 241 7.58 -21.15 19.51
N PHE A 242 7.67 -19.90 19.10
CA PHE A 242 7.89 -19.51 17.71
C PHE A 242 9.34 -19.08 17.54
N THR A 243 10.10 -19.79 16.70
CA THR A 243 11.56 -19.63 16.58
C THR A 243 12.01 -19.58 15.13
N VAL A 244 13.30 -19.36 14.91
CA VAL A 244 13.94 -19.50 13.59
C VAL A 244 13.69 -20.87 12.95
N ASP A 245 13.49 -21.93 13.73
CA ASP A 245 13.28 -23.28 13.19
C ASP A 245 12.02 -23.35 12.32
N ASP A 246 10.96 -22.60 12.65
CA ASP A 246 9.73 -22.49 11.85
C ASP A 246 9.97 -21.91 10.44
N PHE A 247 10.98 -21.05 10.28
CA PHE A 247 11.38 -20.46 8.99
C PHE A 247 12.23 -21.44 8.18
N ILE A 248 13.23 -22.04 8.83
CA ILE A 248 14.13 -23.01 8.19
C ILE A 248 13.35 -24.23 7.73
N TRP A 249 12.45 -24.75 8.57
CA TRP A 249 11.59 -25.89 8.27
C TRP A 249 10.61 -25.59 7.14
N ALA A 250 9.93 -24.43 7.15
CA ALA A 250 9.00 -24.07 6.08
C ALA A 250 9.70 -23.94 4.73
N ASN A 251 10.86 -23.28 4.69
CA ASN A 251 11.65 -23.14 3.46
C ASN A 251 12.11 -24.51 2.93
N GLN A 252 12.64 -25.39 3.79
CA GLN A 252 13.14 -26.70 3.39
C GLN A 252 12.02 -27.66 2.96
N ASN A 253 10.96 -27.78 3.75
CA ASN A 253 10.00 -28.87 3.66
C ASN A 253 8.71 -28.49 2.92
N ILE A 254 8.42 -27.20 2.74
CA ILE A 254 7.27 -26.72 1.95
C ILE A 254 7.75 -26.01 0.69
N VAL A 255 8.46 -24.89 0.83
CA VAL A 255 8.76 -23.98 -0.31
C VAL A 255 9.69 -24.64 -1.33
N ARG A 256 10.69 -25.40 -0.85
CA ARG A 256 11.68 -26.12 -1.69
C ARG A 256 11.33 -27.59 -1.95
N ASN A 257 10.20 -28.08 -1.46
CA ASN A 257 9.76 -29.45 -1.67
C ASN A 257 9.11 -29.59 -3.06
N ASP A 258 9.77 -30.28 -3.99
CA ASP A 258 9.31 -30.43 -5.38
C ASP A 258 7.94 -31.14 -5.51
N LYS A 259 7.45 -31.87 -4.51
CA LYS A 259 6.10 -32.48 -4.49
C LYS A 259 5.02 -31.47 -4.12
N LEU A 260 5.27 -30.70 -3.05
CA LEU A 260 4.33 -29.67 -2.59
C LEU A 260 4.35 -28.42 -3.49
N ASN A 261 5.51 -28.02 -3.98
CA ASN A 261 5.71 -26.81 -4.78
C ASN A 261 6.47 -27.10 -6.10
N PRO A 262 5.92 -27.91 -7.02
CA PRO A 262 6.60 -28.31 -8.26
C PRO A 262 6.93 -27.14 -9.19
N ASN A 263 6.07 -26.12 -9.21
CA ASN A 263 6.28 -24.88 -9.97
C ASN A 263 7.27 -23.93 -9.27
N LYS A 264 7.58 -24.18 -7.99
CA LYS A 264 8.38 -23.31 -7.12
C LYS A 264 7.82 -21.90 -7.10
N GLU A 265 6.50 -21.81 -6.88
CA GLU A 265 5.74 -20.58 -6.70
C GLU A 265 6.08 -19.95 -5.34
N GLY A 266 6.00 -18.62 -5.25
CA GLY A 266 6.27 -17.87 -4.03
C GLY A 266 7.68 -18.07 -3.45
N ARG A 267 8.71 -18.16 -4.30
CA ARG A 267 10.10 -18.09 -3.83
C ARG A 267 10.33 -16.76 -3.12
N LEU A 268 11.12 -16.79 -2.06
CA LEU A 268 11.65 -15.60 -1.43
C LEU A 268 12.67 -14.97 -2.42
N GLY A 269 12.47 -13.71 -2.83
CA GLY A 269 13.38 -12.97 -3.72
C GLY A 269 13.07 -13.07 -5.22
N PHE A 270 13.68 -12.18 -6.00
CA PHE A 270 13.32 -11.89 -7.39
C PHE A 270 13.82 -12.90 -8.43
N SER A 271 14.75 -13.80 -8.09
CA SER A 271 15.42 -14.67 -9.05
C SER A 271 15.03 -16.15 -8.93
N SER A 272 15.46 -16.96 -9.88
CA SER A 272 15.36 -18.42 -9.79
C SER A 272 16.19 -19.03 -8.64
N TYR A 273 17.04 -18.25 -7.98
CA TYR A 273 17.86 -18.62 -6.83
C TYR A 273 17.38 -17.85 -5.58
N GLY A 274 16.35 -18.37 -4.91
CA GLY A 274 15.94 -17.84 -3.61
C GLY A 274 17.06 -17.94 -2.55
N PRO A 275 16.99 -17.16 -1.47
CA PRO A 275 18.05 -17.06 -0.48
C PRO A 275 18.35 -18.41 0.17
N THR A 276 19.61 -18.61 0.49
CA THR A 276 19.99 -19.61 1.48
C THR A 276 19.65 -19.05 2.85
N LEU A 277 18.62 -19.62 3.49
CA LEU A 277 18.31 -19.33 4.89
C LEU A 277 19.19 -20.18 5.81
N ALA A 278 19.80 -19.56 6.81
CA ALA A 278 20.59 -20.26 7.84
C ALA A 278 20.25 -19.77 9.25
N LYS A 279 20.11 -20.69 10.19
CA LYS A 279 19.94 -20.40 11.61
C LYS A 279 21.26 -19.94 12.23
N VAL A 280 21.24 -18.80 12.92
CA VAL A 280 22.35 -18.35 13.79
C VAL A 280 22.07 -18.77 15.23
N ASP A 281 20.86 -18.47 15.72
CA ASP A 281 20.34 -18.90 17.02
C ASP A 281 18.79 -19.01 16.96
N ASP A 282 18.12 -19.24 18.08
CA ASP A 282 16.65 -19.43 18.12
C ASP A 282 15.84 -18.19 17.71
N VAL A 283 16.43 -16.99 17.72
CA VAL A 283 15.80 -15.73 17.34
C VAL A 283 16.51 -15.00 16.20
N THR A 284 17.65 -15.48 15.72
CA THR A 284 18.44 -14.84 14.65
C THR A 284 18.66 -15.78 13.47
N PHE A 285 18.35 -15.33 12.26
CA PHE A 285 18.64 -16.06 11.02
C PHE A 285 19.22 -15.15 9.94
N THR A 286 19.98 -15.72 9.02
CA THR A 286 20.45 -15.01 7.82
C THR A 286 19.73 -15.48 6.57
N ALA A 287 19.59 -14.57 5.61
CA ALA A 287 19.22 -14.84 4.23
C ALA A 287 20.36 -14.36 3.31
N SER A 288 21.09 -15.30 2.72
CA SER A 288 22.22 -15.01 1.84
C SER A 288 21.91 -15.29 0.38
N PHE A 289 22.31 -14.38 -0.50
CA PHE A 289 22.08 -14.41 -1.94
C PHE A 289 23.40 -14.51 -2.73
N PRO A 290 23.40 -15.09 -3.94
CA PRO A 290 24.59 -15.12 -4.81
C PRO A 290 24.90 -13.77 -5.46
N GLU A 291 23.93 -12.86 -5.50
CA GLU A 291 23.98 -11.52 -6.10
C GLU A 291 23.18 -10.56 -5.20
N GLN A 292 23.40 -9.24 -5.31
CA GLN A 292 22.66 -8.25 -4.50
C GLN A 292 21.16 -8.28 -4.80
N GLN A 293 20.33 -8.19 -3.76
CA GLN A 293 18.86 -8.26 -3.84
C GLN A 293 18.22 -7.12 -3.05
N ASN A 294 18.49 -5.87 -3.43
CA ASN A 294 18.22 -4.72 -2.57
C ASN A 294 16.73 -4.33 -2.50
N GLY A 295 15.88 -4.97 -3.31
CA GLY A 295 14.41 -4.95 -3.14
C GLY A 295 13.84 -6.01 -2.19
N PHE A 296 14.66 -6.88 -1.60
CA PHE A 296 14.18 -8.03 -0.80
C PHE A 296 13.38 -7.60 0.43
N LEU A 297 13.81 -6.55 1.12
CA LEU A 297 13.08 -5.96 2.25
C LEU A 297 11.70 -5.42 1.81
N ASP A 298 11.58 -4.89 0.59
CA ASP A 298 10.29 -4.45 0.06
C ASP A 298 9.33 -5.63 -0.13
N GLU A 299 9.82 -6.77 -0.63
CA GLU A 299 8.97 -7.97 -0.76
C GLU A 299 8.49 -8.48 0.60
N MET A 300 9.36 -8.48 1.61
CA MET A 300 9.05 -8.82 3.01
C MET A 300 8.04 -7.87 3.65
N ALA A 301 7.94 -6.64 3.18
CA ALA A 301 6.94 -5.67 3.64
C ALA A 301 5.61 -5.69 2.86
N THR A 302 5.51 -6.51 1.79
CA THR A 302 4.28 -6.66 0.98
C THR A 302 3.67 -8.06 1.10
N TYR A 303 2.55 -8.30 0.40
CA TYR A 303 1.96 -9.64 0.31
C TYR A 303 2.83 -10.70 -0.38
N ARG A 304 3.91 -10.32 -1.08
CA ARG A 304 4.73 -11.28 -1.84
C ARG A 304 5.40 -12.27 -0.89
N ILE A 305 6.07 -11.76 0.13
CA ILE A 305 6.67 -12.53 1.22
C ILE A 305 5.83 -12.27 2.48
N ALA A 306 4.55 -12.65 2.40
CA ALA A 306 3.63 -12.59 3.53
C ALA A 306 3.88 -13.73 4.52
N GLY A 307 3.25 -13.60 5.69
CA GLY A 307 3.24 -14.62 6.72
C GLY A 307 2.43 -15.86 6.36
N TYR A 308 2.38 -16.77 7.32
CA TYR A 308 1.72 -18.06 7.23
C TYR A 308 0.24 -17.96 6.84
N THR A 309 -0.50 -16.97 7.35
CA THR A 309 -1.96 -16.88 7.10
C THR A 309 -2.30 -16.69 5.62
N LEU A 310 -1.58 -15.80 4.93
CA LEU A 310 -1.81 -15.55 3.50
C LEU A 310 -1.14 -16.59 2.60
N ASN A 311 0.13 -16.89 2.85
CA ASN A 311 0.96 -17.66 1.91
C ASN A 311 0.99 -19.17 2.20
N GLY A 312 0.53 -19.62 3.36
CA GLY A 312 0.39 -21.05 3.70
C GLY A 312 -0.52 -21.77 2.71
N ARG A 313 -1.71 -21.22 2.44
CA ARG A 313 -2.73 -21.79 1.54
C ARG A 313 -2.32 -21.88 0.06
N VAL A 314 -1.24 -21.22 -0.37
CA VAL A 314 -0.64 -21.38 -1.71
C VAL A 314 0.63 -22.24 -1.70
N GLY A 315 1.01 -22.79 -0.54
CA GLY A 315 2.19 -23.65 -0.40
C GLY A 315 3.53 -22.90 -0.46
N ALA A 316 3.53 -21.60 -0.14
CA ALA A 316 4.73 -20.77 -0.17
C ALA A 316 4.91 -19.82 1.04
N PRO A 317 4.65 -20.25 2.29
CA PRO A 317 4.81 -19.38 3.46
C PRO A 317 6.28 -19.14 3.79
N LEU A 318 6.59 -17.97 4.39
CA LEU A 318 7.92 -17.67 4.93
C LEU A 318 8.28 -18.52 6.16
N PHE A 319 7.28 -18.85 6.99
CA PHE A 319 7.38 -19.63 8.22
C PHE A 319 6.11 -20.46 8.40
N ALA A 320 6.18 -21.60 9.10
CA ALA A 320 5.02 -22.49 9.29
C ALA A 320 5.17 -23.31 10.59
N PRO A 321 4.06 -23.68 11.27
CA PRO A 321 4.11 -24.37 12.56
C PRO A 321 4.54 -25.83 12.35
N ALA A 322 5.85 -26.09 12.40
CA ALA A 322 6.42 -27.40 12.13
C ALA A 322 5.84 -28.48 13.06
N HIS A 323 5.73 -28.15 14.35
CA HIS A 323 5.19 -29.02 15.39
C HIS A 323 3.74 -29.48 15.14
N PHE A 324 2.97 -28.70 14.37
CA PHE A 324 1.63 -29.08 13.91
C PHE A 324 1.68 -29.82 12.57
N LEU A 325 2.45 -29.34 11.60
CA LEU A 325 2.39 -29.80 10.21
C LEU A 325 3.14 -31.11 9.93
N GLU A 326 4.17 -31.46 10.71
CA GLU A 326 4.96 -32.69 10.50
C GLU A 326 4.09 -33.96 10.50
N GLN A 327 3.03 -34.02 11.32
CA GLN A 327 2.12 -35.17 11.37
C GLN A 327 1.32 -35.40 10.08
N PHE A 328 1.32 -34.44 9.16
CA PHE A 328 0.64 -34.52 7.85
C PHE A 328 1.63 -34.62 6.67
N HIS A 329 2.94 -34.61 6.94
CA HIS A 329 4.00 -34.59 5.93
C HIS A 329 4.68 -35.94 5.80
N GLU A 330 4.75 -36.50 4.59
CA GLU A 330 5.13 -37.91 4.39
C GLU A 330 6.56 -38.25 4.85
N ASP A 331 7.46 -37.27 4.92
CA ASP A 331 8.86 -37.48 5.31
C ASP A 331 9.10 -37.45 6.83
N PHE A 332 8.10 -37.00 7.62
CA PHE A 332 8.18 -36.91 9.08
C PHE A 332 7.33 -37.96 9.81
N VAL A 333 6.27 -38.49 9.15
CA VAL A 333 5.49 -39.59 9.71
C VAL A 333 6.27 -40.92 9.66
N SER A 334 6.27 -41.65 10.78
CA SER A 334 6.87 -42.98 10.87
C SER A 334 5.97 -44.09 10.30
N ASP A 335 4.64 -43.90 10.31
CA ASP A 335 3.65 -44.81 9.73
C ASP A 335 3.00 -44.16 8.49
N LYS A 336 3.59 -44.42 7.32
CA LYS A 336 3.04 -43.97 6.03
C LYS A 336 1.68 -44.59 5.71
N ALA A 337 1.40 -45.81 6.18
CA ALA A 337 0.11 -46.46 5.92
C ALA A 337 -1.03 -45.81 6.73
N ALA A 338 -0.74 -45.31 7.94
CA ALA A 338 -1.66 -44.48 8.71
C ALA A 338 -1.92 -43.13 8.03
N LEU A 339 -0.89 -42.48 7.47
CA LEU A 339 -1.07 -41.24 6.69
C LEU A 339 -1.90 -41.49 5.42
N ASP A 340 -1.57 -42.49 4.61
CA ASP A 340 -2.34 -42.86 3.40
C ASP A 340 -3.82 -43.13 3.73
N LYS A 341 -4.08 -43.81 4.85
CA LYS A 341 -5.45 -44.04 5.34
C LYS A 341 -6.12 -42.72 5.74
N LEU A 342 -5.44 -41.84 6.48
CA LEU A 342 -5.98 -40.54 6.90
C LEU A 342 -6.31 -39.64 5.70
N VAL A 343 -5.41 -39.57 4.72
CA VAL A 343 -5.58 -38.84 3.45
C VAL A 343 -6.85 -39.31 2.73
N LYS A 344 -6.97 -40.63 2.55
CA LYS A 344 -8.11 -41.26 1.88
C LYS A 344 -9.42 -41.09 2.63
N ASP A 345 -9.42 -41.30 3.95
CA ASP A 345 -10.60 -41.13 4.81
C ASP A 345 -11.06 -39.66 4.86
N SER A 346 -10.12 -38.72 4.67
CA SER A 346 -10.39 -37.27 4.54
C SER A 346 -10.87 -36.86 3.15
N GLY A 347 -10.96 -37.80 2.19
CA GLY A 347 -11.47 -37.56 0.84
C GLY A 347 -10.46 -36.96 -0.15
N PHE A 348 -9.15 -37.04 0.14
CA PHE A 348 -8.09 -36.56 -0.75
C PHE A 348 -7.45 -37.70 -1.55
N GLU A 349 -6.99 -37.39 -2.76
CA GLU A 349 -6.36 -38.38 -3.65
C GLU A 349 -4.91 -38.70 -3.25
N ASN A 350 -4.23 -37.73 -2.63
CA ASN A 350 -2.82 -37.83 -2.26
C ASN A 350 -2.49 -36.93 -1.05
N TRP A 351 -1.33 -37.16 -0.44
CA TRP A 351 -0.92 -36.43 0.76
C TRP A 351 -0.62 -34.96 0.46
N GLU A 352 -0.18 -34.61 -0.75
CA GLU A 352 0.16 -33.24 -1.13
C GLU A 352 -1.07 -32.31 -1.10
N THR A 353 -2.20 -32.77 -1.64
CA THR A 353 -3.46 -32.01 -1.63
C THR A 353 -4.09 -31.97 -0.24
N PHE A 354 -3.94 -33.03 0.54
CA PHE A 354 -4.33 -33.07 1.95
C PHE A 354 -3.50 -32.10 2.81
N PHE A 355 -2.18 -32.09 2.65
CA PHE A 355 -1.27 -31.16 3.34
C PHE A 355 -1.60 -29.71 2.97
N LYS A 356 -1.87 -29.43 1.69
CA LYS A 356 -2.36 -28.10 1.23
C LYS A 356 -3.72 -27.69 1.79
N ASN A 357 -4.53 -28.65 2.28
CA ASN A 357 -5.72 -28.34 3.06
C ASN A 357 -5.39 -28.05 4.54
N LYS A 358 -4.47 -28.81 5.14
CA LYS A 358 -4.04 -28.64 6.54
C LYS A 358 -3.25 -27.36 6.81
N ILE A 359 -2.50 -26.88 5.83
CA ILE A 359 -1.77 -25.60 5.91
C ILE A 359 -2.68 -24.36 5.73
N ASP A 360 -3.91 -24.51 5.23
CA ASP A 360 -4.84 -23.41 5.03
C ASP A 360 -5.60 -23.12 6.34
N VAL A 361 -5.13 -22.12 7.09
CA VAL A 361 -5.70 -21.69 8.38
C VAL A 361 -7.18 -21.30 8.28
N HIS A 362 -7.70 -20.95 7.10
CA HIS A 362 -9.12 -20.61 6.94
C HIS A 362 -10.04 -21.84 6.91
N LYS A 363 -9.46 -23.02 6.73
CA LYS A 363 -10.15 -24.32 6.64
C LYS A 363 -9.80 -25.23 7.84
N THR A 364 -8.57 -25.16 8.33
CA THR A 364 -8.05 -26.00 9.42
C THR A 364 -7.93 -25.15 10.68
N ILE A 365 -8.97 -25.18 11.51
CA ILE A 365 -9.10 -24.35 12.73
C ILE A 365 -8.08 -24.73 13.82
N GLU A 366 -7.55 -25.95 13.76
CA GLU A 366 -6.52 -26.45 14.66
C GLU A 366 -5.13 -25.95 14.30
N SER A 367 -4.95 -25.32 13.12
CA SER A 367 -3.65 -24.87 12.64
C SER A 367 -3.17 -23.62 13.39
N PRO A 368 -2.05 -23.69 14.15
CA PRO A 368 -1.57 -22.54 14.90
C PRO A 368 -1.15 -21.39 14.00
N ASN A 369 -1.37 -20.15 14.43
CA ASN A 369 -0.85 -18.97 13.73
C ASN A 369 -0.39 -17.87 14.70
N VAL A 370 0.32 -16.87 14.17
CA VAL A 370 0.83 -15.71 14.92
C VAL A 370 0.04 -14.43 14.63
N GLY A 371 -1.05 -14.50 13.86
CA GLY A 371 -1.93 -13.37 13.57
C GLY A 371 -2.69 -12.90 14.81
N ALA A 372 -3.28 -11.71 14.75
CA ALA A 372 -4.02 -11.12 15.87
C ALA A 372 -5.33 -11.86 16.24
N TRP A 373 -5.87 -12.67 15.33
CA TRP A 373 -7.04 -13.51 15.56
C TRP A 373 -6.84 -14.92 14.99
N ILE A 374 -7.47 -15.91 15.63
CA ILE A 374 -7.50 -17.32 15.23
C ILE A 374 -8.88 -17.70 14.68
N VAL A 375 -8.94 -18.62 13.72
CA VAL A 375 -10.21 -19.07 13.12
C VAL A 375 -10.91 -20.05 14.07
N THR A 376 -12.15 -19.75 14.44
CA THR A 376 -12.99 -20.62 15.30
C THR A 376 -14.14 -21.29 14.55
N GLN A 377 -14.46 -20.81 13.35
CA GLN A 377 -15.41 -21.46 12.43
C GLN A 377 -14.92 -21.24 10.99
N PRO A 378 -14.68 -22.29 10.18
CA PRO A 378 -14.01 -22.17 8.88
C PRO A 378 -14.85 -21.46 7.81
N ASN A 379 -14.18 -20.96 6.77
CA ASN A 379 -14.80 -20.15 5.71
C ASN A 379 -15.68 -20.91 4.70
N THR A 380 -16.01 -22.18 4.99
CA THR A 380 -16.77 -23.10 4.15
C THR A 380 -18.28 -23.12 4.42
N GLY A 381 -18.73 -22.51 5.52
CA GLY A 381 -20.16 -22.35 5.86
C GLY A 381 -20.70 -20.93 5.61
N ASP A 382 -21.93 -20.67 6.04
CA ASP A 382 -22.59 -19.36 5.91
C ASP A 382 -21.97 -18.26 6.79
N VAL A 383 -21.18 -18.65 7.79
CA VAL A 383 -20.52 -17.75 8.72
C VAL A 383 -19.07 -18.19 8.92
N TRP A 384 -18.14 -17.24 8.83
CA TRP A 384 -16.73 -17.41 9.13
C TRP A 384 -16.42 -16.64 10.42
N LYS A 385 -15.87 -17.30 11.42
CA LYS A 385 -15.64 -16.70 12.75
C LYS A 385 -14.19 -16.76 13.19
N PHE A 386 -13.82 -15.74 13.96
CA PHE A 386 -12.53 -15.62 14.61
C PHE A 386 -12.68 -15.18 16.07
N GLU A 387 -11.73 -15.60 16.90
CA GLU A 387 -11.49 -15.08 18.26
C GLU A 387 -10.07 -14.50 18.32
N ARG A 388 -9.81 -13.54 19.21
CA ARG A 388 -8.45 -13.00 19.38
C ARG A 388 -7.42 -14.08 19.70
N ASN A 389 -6.20 -13.91 19.20
CA ASN A 389 -5.10 -14.80 19.54
C ASN A 389 -4.56 -14.46 20.93
N PRO A 390 -4.65 -15.36 21.93
CA PRO A 390 -4.12 -15.10 23.28
C PRO A 390 -2.58 -14.99 23.31
N TYR A 391 -1.87 -15.40 22.26
CA TYR A 391 -0.42 -15.27 22.15
C TYR A 391 0.02 -14.19 21.15
N TYR A 392 -0.88 -13.27 20.76
CA TYR A 392 -0.48 -12.14 19.93
C TYR A 392 0.60 -11.30 20.61
N TYR A 393 1.62 -10.92 19.82
CA TYR A 393 2.89 -10.38 20.28
C TYR A 393 2.95 -8.84 20.35
N GLY A 394 1.83 -8.17 20.05
CA GLY A 394 1.70 -6.72 20.04
C GLY A 394 0.91 -6.18 21.23
N VAL A 395 1.34 -5.03 21.74
CA VAL A 395 0.67 -4.21 22.75
C VAL A 395 0.46 -2.79 22.23
N ASP A 396 -0.43 -2.04 22.85
CA ASP A 396 -0.51 -0.58 22.67
C ASP A 396 0.54 0.17 23.53
N PRO A 397 0.63 1.51 23.47
CA PRO A 397 1.55 2.29 24.29
C PRO A 397 1.27 2.28 25.81
N ALA A 398 0.15 1.69 26.26
CA ALA A 398 -0.23 1.52 27.66
C ALA A 398 -0.06 0.05 28.14
N GLY A 399 0.52 -0.82 27.32
CA GLY A 399 0.77 -2.23 27.65
C GLY A 399 -0.46 -3.14 27.50
N ASN A 400 -1.58 -2.65 26.94
CA ASN A 400 -2.73 -3.50 26.63
C ASN A 400 -2.36 -4.43 25.47
N GLN A 401 -2.34 -5.75 25.71
CA GLN A 401 -2.15 -6.74 24.65
C GLN A 401 -3.27 -6.61 23.60
N LEU A 402 -2.87 -6.45 22.35
CA LEU A 402 -3.79 -6.32 21.20
C LEU A 402 -4.22 -7.72 20.71
N PRO A 403 -5.31 -7.82 19.91
CA PRO A 403 -6.22 -6.75 19.48
C PRO A 403 -7.24 -6.36 20.55
N TYR A 404 -7.77 -5.13 20.48
CA TYR A 404 -8.87 -4.69 21.36
C TYR A 404 -10.18 -5.44 21.08
N VAL A 405 -10.48 -5.71 19.79
CA VAL A 405 -11.70 -6.43 19.40
C VAL A 405 -11.55 -7.93 19.68
N ASP A 406 -12.52 -8.48 20.41
CA ASP A 406 -12.52 -9.86 20.90
C ASP A 406 -12.72 -10.89 19.79
N THR A 407 -13.67 -10.64 18.87
CA THR A 407 -14.08 -11.59 17.84
C THR A 407 -14.40 -10.90 16.51
N ILE A 408 -14.34 -11.66 15.41
CA ILE A 408 -14.72 -11.19 14.08
C ILE A 408 -15.71 -12.19 13.47
N GLU A 409 -16.85 -11.71 12.97
CA GLU A 409 -17.86 -12.53 12.29
C GLU A 409 -18.08 -12.01 10.86
N LEU A 410 -17.80 -12.84 9.87
CA LEU A 410 -18.14 -12.56 8.48
C LEU A 410 -19.33 -13.41 8.06
N ARG A 411 -20.37 -12.77 7.52
CA ARG A 411 -21.57 -13.44 7.01
C ARG A 411 -21.52 -13.57 5.48
N LEU A 412 -21.87 -14.75 4.99
CA LEU A 412 -21.90 -15.04 3.56
C LEU A 412 -22.95 -14.17 2.87
N TYR A 413 -22.62 -13.72 1.66
CA TYR A 413 -23.57 -13.08 0.76
C TYR A 413 -23.52 -13.72 -0.62
N SER A 414 -24.70 -13.93 -1.21
CA SER A 414 -24.88 -14.52 -2.54
C SER A 414 -24.46 -13.60 -3.68
N ASP A 415 -24.57 -12.30 -3.48
CA ASP A 415 -24.42 -11.27 -4.50
C ASP A 415 -24.08 -9.91 -3.90
N GLY A 416 -23.61 -8.99 -4.75
CA GLY A 416 -23.15 -7.66 -4.34
C GLY A 416 -24.28 -6.71 -3.90
N GLU A 417 -25.53 -6.93 -4.30
CA GLU A 417 -26.66 -6.09 -3.87
C GLU A 417 -27.02 -6.38 -2.42
N VAL A 418 -27.19 -7.66 -2.06
CA VAL A 418 -27.43 -8.07 -0.67
C VAL A 418 -26.32 -7.57 0.26
N HIS A 419 -25.05 -7.67 -0.16
CA HIS A 419 -23.93 -7.15 0.63
C HIS A 419 -24.04 -5.64 0.90
N ASN A 420 -24.30 -4.84 -0.14
CA ASN A 420 -24.37 -3.40 -0.01
C ASN A 420 -25.65 -2.94 0.72
N LEU A 421 -26.78 -3.66 0.59
CA LEU A 421 -27.99 -3.38 1.36
C LEU A 421 -27.79 -3.61 2.87
N ARG A 422 -27.13 -4.70 3.27
CA ARG A 422 -26.73 -4.94 4.68
C ARG A 422 -25.81 -3.84 5.20
N ALA A 423 -24.86 -3.40 4.38
CA ALA A 423 -23.96 -2.30 4.70
C ALA A 423 -24.71 -0.96 4.87
N ILE A 424 -25.63 -0.63 3.96
CA ILE A 424 -26.48 0.58 4.01
C ILE A 424 -27.41 0.56 5.24
N ALA A 425 -27.85 -0.61 5.69
CA ALA A 425 -28.63 -0.80 6.91
C ALA A 425 -27.80 -0.69 8.20
N GLY A 426 -26.46 -0.65 8.11
CA GLY A 426 -25.58 -0.60 9.28
C GLY A 426 -25.38 -1.96 9.98
N GLU A 427 -25.45 -3.08 9.24
CA GLU A 427 -25.17 -4.42 9.77
C GLU A 427 -23.66 -4.73 9.92
N TYR A 428 -22.77 -3.89 9.38
CA TYR A 428 -21.31 -4.07 9.45
C TYR A 428 -20.66 -2.98 10.29
N ASP A 429 -19.62 -3.35 11.05
CA ASP A 429 -18.93 -2.43 11.97
C ASP A 429 -17.77 -1.68 11.29
N PHE A 430 -16.97 -2.40 10.51
CA PHE A 430 -16.06 -1.82 9.52
C PHE A 430 -16.04 -2.72 8.29
N ASN A 431 -16.39 -2.20 7.11
CA ASN A 431 -16.30 -2.97 5.87
C ASN A 431 -15.78 -2.10 4.74
N HIS A 432 -14.57 -2.42 4.26
CA HIS A 432 -13.87 -1.76 3.14
C HIS A 432 -14.01 -2.54 1.82
N ARG A 433 -14.29 -3.85 1.91
CA ARG A 433 -14.16 -4.79 0.80
C ARG A 433 -15.50 -4.93 0.08
N ALA A 434 -15.49 -4.74 -1.24
CA ALA A 434 -16.69 -4.85 -2.08
C ALA A 434 -17.87 -3.93 -1.71
N ILE A 435 -17.61 -2.86 -0.95
CA ILE A 435 -18.52 -1.71 -0.88
C ILE A 435 -18.51 -1.04 -2.26
N ASP A 436 -19.69 -0.90 -2.84
CA ASP A 436 -19.88 -0.35 -4.17
C ASP A 436 -19.86 1.18 -4.12
N PHE A 437 -18.77 1.78 -4.60
CA PHE A 437 -18.60 3.22 -4.67
C PHE A 437 -19.74 3.93 -5.42
N SER A 438 -20.36 3.30 -6.44
CA SER A 438 -21.47 3.92 -7.18
C SER A 438 -22.70 4.19 -6.30
N LYS A 439 -22.79 3.53 -5.13
CA LYS A 439 -23.85 3.71 -4.13
C LYS A 439 -23.48 4.71 -3.03
N LEU A 440 -22.32 5.36 -3.10
CA LEU A 440 -21.88 6.36 -2.11
C LEU A 440 -22.96 7.42 -1.77
N PRO A 441 -23.76 7.95 -2.73
CA PRO A 441 -24.87 8.86 -2.38
C PRO A 441 -25.95 8.21 -1.50
N VAL A 442 -26.26 6.92 -1.72
CA VAL A 442 -27.24 6.17 -0.92
C VAL A 442 -26.68 5.86 0.47
N PHE A 443 -25.40 5.52 0.58
CA PHE A 443 -24.72 5.41 1.87
C PHE A 443 -24.77 6.75 2.64
N LYS A 444 -24.39 7.86 2.01
CA LYS A 444 -24.44 9.20 2.62
C LYS A 444 -25.86 9.60 3.09
N GLN A 445 -26.90 9.22 2.35
CA GLN A 445 -28.29 9.43 2.77
C GLN A 445 -28.75 8.57 3.96
N ASN A 446 -28.00 7.51 4.33
CA ASN A 446 -28.36 6.57 5.39
C ASN A 446 -27.36 6.54 6.57
N GLU A 447 -26.30 7.37 6.58
CA GLU A 447 -25.29 7.44 7.65
C GLU A 447 -25.93 7.57 9.06
N GLU A 448 -26.83 8.54 9.23
CA GLU A 448 -27.55 8.75 10.50
C GLU A 448 -28.41 7.53 10.88
N LYS A 449 -29.17 6.99 9.94
CA LYS A 449 -30.10 5.87 10.16
C LYS A 449 -29.37 4.55 10.47
N GLY A 450 -28.23 4.30 9.82
CA GLY A 450 -27.42 3.09 10.01
C GLY A 450 -26.39 3.21 11.13
N ASN A 451 -26.27 4.38 11.77
CA ASN A 451 -25.25 4.70 12.78
C ASN A 451 -23.80 4.50 12.29
N TYR A 452 -23.50 4.91 11.06
CA TYR A 452 -22.15 4.83 10.49
C TYR A 452 -21.74 6.13 9.80
N ARG A 453 -20.44 6.20 9.49
CA ARG A 453 -19.82 7.18 8.60
C ARG A 453 -19.15 6.45 7.43
N MET A 454 -19.07 7.14 6.30
CA MET A 454 -18.29 6.72 5.14
C MET A 454 -16.90 7.36 5.19
N GLU A 455 -15.88 6.53 5.30
CA GLU A 455 -14.47 6.91 5.12
C GLU A 455 -14.04 6.62 3.67
N LEU A 456 -13.16 7.47 3.12
CA LEU A 456 -12.68 7.37 1.74
C LEU A 456 -11.15 7.36 1.71
N TRP A 457 -10.56 6.19 1.50
CA TRP A 457 -9.11 6.02 1.35
C TRP A 457 -8.74 5.96 -0.15
N PRO A 458 -8.19 7.04 -0.73
CA PRO A 458 -7.82 7.07 -2.14
C PRO A 458 -6.71 6.07 -2.43
N GLY A 459 -6.85 5.29 -3.52
CA GLY A 459 -5.80 4.40 -3.99
C GLY A 459 -4.61 5.14 -4.62
N ASP A 460 -3.53 4.41 -4.89
CA ASP A 460 -2.40 4.85 -5.71
C ASP A 460 -2.60 4.60 -7.22
N ALA A 461 -3.62 3.81 -7.56
CA ALA A 461 -3.98 3.44 -8.92
C ALA A 461 -4.68 4.54 -9.72
N THR A 462 -4.65 4.39 -11.05
CA THR A 462 -5.38 5.24 -12.00
C THR A 462 -6.28 4.38 -12.89
N MET A 463 -7.53 4.80 -13.12
CA MET A 463 -8.32 4.25 -14.23
C MET A 463 -7.75 4.79 -15.54
N GLY A 464 -7.55 3.94 -16.54
CA GLY A 464 -6.90 4.34 -17.78
C GLY A 464 -7.24 3.43 -18.95
N VAL A 465 -6.98 3.92 -20.16
CA VAL A 465 -7.07 3.12 -21.39
C VAL A 465 -5.67 2.71 -21.82
N SER A 466 -5.39 1.42 -21.76
CA SER A 466 -4.21 0.78 -22.31
C SER A 466 -4.34 0.65 -23.82
N PHE A 467 -3.28 1.00 -24.55
CA PHE A 467 -3.17 0.77 -25.98
C PHE A 467 -2.29 -0.46 -26.21
N ASN A 468 -2.74 -1.44 -27.01
CA ASN A 468 -1.97 -2.66 -27.19
C ASN A 468 -0.80 -2.47 -28.18
N TYR A 469 0.38 -2.14 -27.64
CA TYR A 469 1.63 -2.02 -28.43
C TYR A 469 2.13 -3.37 -28.99
N THR A 470 1.79 -4.48 -28.34
CA THR A 470 2.15 -5.84 -28.77
C THR A 470 1.07 -6.49 -29.64
N TYR A 471 0.08 -5.73 -30.11
CA TYR A 471 -0.98 -6.21 -30.99
C TYR A 471 -0.40 -6.90 -32.22
N GLY A 472 -0.61 -8.21 -32.34
CA GLY A 472 -0.03 -9.02 -33.41
C GLY A 472 1.49 -9.27 -33.32
N LEU A 473 2.08 -9.24 -32.12
CA LEU A 473 3.46 -9.65 -31.86
C LEU A 473 3.49 -10.85 -30.91
N GLY A 474 4.44 -11.77 -31.12
CA GLY A 474 4.55 -13.03 -30.38
C GLY A 474 3.61 -14.11 -30.93
N ASP A 475 3.47 -15.20 -30.18
CA ASP A 475 2.61 -16.34 -30.53
C ASP A 475 1.14 -16.03 -30.16
N VAL A 476 0.44 -15.33 -31.06
CA VAL A 476 -0.91 -14.80 -30.85
C VAL A 476 -1.97 -15.55 -31.63
N ASN A 477 -3.13 -15.75 -31.02
CA ASN A 477 -4.29 -16.40 -31.64
C ASN A 477 -5.09 -15.48 -32.58
N MET A 478 -4.61 -14.27 -32.89
CA MET A 478 -5.32 -13.28 -33.71
C MET A 478 -4.36 -12.56 -34.68
N PRO A 479 -4.62 -12.58 -36.01
CA PRO A 479 -3.85 -11.77 -36.95
C PRO A 479 -4.16 -10.28 -36.75
N PRO A 480 -3.15 -9.40 -36.67
CA PRO A 480 -3.37 -7.96 -36.47
C PRO A 480 -3.89 -7.29 -37.74
N ASP A 481 -4.80 -6.32 -37.58
CA ASP A 481 -5.05 -5.32 -38.62
C ASP A 481 -3.89 -4.30 -38.65
N PRO A 482 -3.14 -4.16 -39.78
CA PRO A 482 -2.00 -3.26 -39.86
C PRO A 482 -2.33 -1.77 -39.68
N GLU A 483 -3.53 -1.34 -40.10
CA GLU A 483 -3.98 0.06 -39.96
C GLU A 483 -4.34 0.36 -38.51
N ILE A 484 -4.98 -0.58 -37.81
CA ILE A 484 -5.24 -0.43 -36.36
C ILE A 484 -3.92 -0.38 -35.59
N LYS A 485 -2.99 -1.29 -35.89
CA LYS A 485 -1.65 -1.33 -35.28
C LYS A 485 -0.90 -0.01 -35.46
N LYS A 486 -0.94 0.58 -36.66
CA LYS A 486 -0.36 1.89 -36.98
C LYS A 486 -0.88 2.98 -36.03
N TRP A 487 -2.18 3.04 -35.76
CA TRP A 487 -2.76 4.09 -34.94
C TRP A 487 -2.56 3.90 -33.44
N ILE A 488 -2.77 2.69 -32.90
CA ILE A 488 -2.63 2.45 -31.45
C ILE A 488 -1.18 2.60 -30.96
N THR A 489 -0.20 2.29 -31.82
CA THR A 489 1.23 2.51 -31.52
C THR A 489 1.69 3.96 -31.74
N ASN A 490 1.00 4.75 -32.59
CA ASN A 490 1.37 6.15 -32.86
C ASN A 490 1.18 7.03 -31.60
N LYS A 491 2.23 7.76 -31.22
CA LYS A 491 2.24 8.66 -30.06
C LYS A 491 1.30 9.86 -30.21
N THR A 492 1.43 10.56 -31.33
CA THR A 492 0.63 11.76 -31.66
C THR A 492 -0.88 11.45 -31.76
N PHE A 493 -1.24 10.27 -32.28
CA PHE A 493 -2.61 9.77 -32.26
C PHE A 493 -3.14 9.63 -30.81
N LYS A 494 -2.36 9.02 -29.92
CA LYS A 494 -2.74 8.90 -28.50
C LYS A 494 -2.83 10.25 -27.78
N GLN A 495 -2.00 11.23 -28.15
CA GLN A 495 -2.13 12.61 -27.65
C GLN A 495 -3.46 13.24 -28.07
N ALA A 496 -3.93 13.00 -29.30
CA ALA A 496 -5.27 13.41 -29.73
C ALA A 496 -6.38 12.71 -28.93
N MET A 497 -6.29 11.38 -28.77
CA MET A 497 -7.24 10.60 -27.97
C MET A 497 -7.28 11.06 -26.51
N SER A 498 -6.13 11.42 -25.93
CA SER A 498 -6.04 11.97 -24.57
C SER A 498 -6.66 13.36 -24.47
N HIS A 499 -6.42 14.26 -25.43
CA HIS A 499 -7.04 15.59 -25.44
C HIS A 499 -8.56 15.55 -25.70
N ALA A 500 -9.06 14.55 -26.42
CA ALA A 500 -10.49 14.40 -26.66
C ALA A 500 -11.27 13.92 -25.42
N LEU A 501 -10.62 13.23 -24.47
CA LEU A 501 -11.28 12.63 -23.33
C LEU A 501 -11.79 13.67 -22.32
N ASN A 502 -13.10 13.71 -22.09
CA ASN A 502 -13.72 14.62 -21.12
C ASN A 502 -13.59 14.12 -19.68
N ARG A 503 -12.37 14.21 -19.12
CA ARG A 503 -12.06 13.81 -17.74
C ARG A 503 -12.94 14.51 -16.68
N PRO A 504 -13.21 15.84 -16.74
CA PRO A 504 -14.13 16.48 -15.79
C PRO A 504 -15.50 15.81 -15.74
N LYS A 505 -16.10 15.53 -16.91
CA LYS A 505 -17.39 14.85 -17.01
C LYS A 505 -17.34 13.42 -16.46
N VAL A 506 -16.24 12.69 -16.67
CA VAL A 506 -16.04 11.36 -16.05
C VAL A 506 -15.91 11.48 -14.54
N ASN A 507 -15.16 12.44 -14.03
CA ASN A 507 -14.99 12.65 -12.59
C ASN A 507 -16.32 12.98 -11.90
N GLU A 508 -17.09 13.89 -12.47
CA GLU A 508 -18.41 14.29 -11.96
C GLU A 508 -19.41 13.13 -11.97
N ILE A 509 -19.59 12.46 -13.12
CA ILE A 509 -20.64 11.44 -13.31
C ILE A 509 -20.28 10.10 -12.66
N VAL A 510 -19.01 9.68 -12.72
CA VAL A 510 -18.57 8.34 -12.29
C VAL A 510 -17.99 8.36 -10.87
N TYR A 511 -17.33 9.46 -10.49
CA TYR A 511 -16.58 9.60 -9.25
C TYR A 511 -17.12 10.68 -8.30
N PHE A 512 -18.27 11.29 -8.60
CA PHE A 512 -18.88 12.36 -7.80
C PHE A 512 -17.91 13.52 -7.46
N GLY A 513 -16.92 13.76 -8.34
CA GLY A 513 -15.87 14.77 -8.17
C GLY A 513 -14.73 14.42 -7.20
N VAL A 514 -14.69 13.21 -6.60
CA VAL A 514 -13.66 12.85 -5.61
C VAL A 514 -12.37 12.29 -6.20
N GLY A 515 -12.33 12.05 -7.52
CA GLY A 515 -11.14 11.57 -8.23
C GLY A 515 -10.25 12.70 -8.75
N ASN A 516 -9.05 12.34 -9.21
CA ASN A 516 -8.09 13.27 -9.79
C ASN A 516 -7.97 13.08 -11.31
N GLU A 517 -8.05 14.17 -12.08
CA GLU A 517 -7.80 14.18 -13.53
C GLU A 517 -6.30 14.10 -13.80
N THR A 518 -5.79 12.90 -14.10
CA THR A 518 -4.35 12.62 -14.10
C THR A 518 -3.95 11.61 -15.16
N GLN A 519 -2.71 11.70 -15.65
CA GLN A 519 -2.01 10.53 -16.20
C GLN A 519 -1.67 9.56 -15.07
N PRO A 520 -1.37 8.28 -15.36
CA PRO A 520 -1.02 7.31 -14.32
C PRO A 520 0.33 7.66 -13.66
N VAL A 521 0.26 8.38 -12.56
CA VAL A 521 1.38 8.85 -11.74
C VAL A 521 1.09 8.58 -10.27
N PHE A 522 2.12 8.65 -9.43
CA PHE A 522 1.90 8.73 -7.98
C PHE A 522 1.08 9.98 -7.62
N PRO A 523 0.29 9.95 -6.53
CA PRO A 523 -0.40 11.14 -6.03
C PRO A 523 0.53 12.16 -5.39
N LYS A 524 0.06 13.42 -5.30
CA LYS A 524 0.84 14.59 -4.81
C LYS A 524 1.46 14.41 -3.41
N TRP A 525 0.85 13.59 -2.55
CA TRP A 525 1.31 13.29 -1.19
C TRP A 525 2.35 12.18 -1.10
N HIS A 526 2.66 11.48 -2.19
CA HIS A 526 3.60 10.36 -2.17
C HIS A 526 5.03 10.82 -2.49
N ARG A 527 6.03 10.30 -1.77
CA ARG A 527 7.45 10.71 -1.91
C ARG A 527 8.01 10.63 -3.33
N HIS A 528 7.47 9.73 -4.15
CA HIS A 528 7.86 9.56 -5.56
C HIS A 528 7.03 10.40 -6.55
N TYR A 529 6.22 11.35 -6.11
CA TYR A 529 5.42 12.22 -6.99
C TYR A 529 6.30 12.91 -8.07
N PRO A 530 5.96 12.80 -9.38
CA PRO A 530 6.82 13.32 -10.45
C PRO A 530 6.68 14.83 -10.71
N GLY A 531 5.66 15.48 -10.14
CA GLY A 531 5.37 16.89 -10.41
C GLY A 531 4.22 17.08 -11.40
N GLU A 532 3.58 18.24 -11.33
CA GLU A 532 2.30 18.52 -12.00
C GLU A 532 2.40 18.54 -13.52
N ALA A 533 3.56 18.91 -14.08
CA ALA A 533 3.78 18.86 -15.53
C ALA A 533 3.65 17.44 -16.11
N ILE A 534 4.05 16.42 -15.35
CA ILE A 534 3.94 15.00 -15.74
C ILE A 534 2.54 14.47 -15.40
N GLU A 535 2.00 14.80 -14.21
CA GLU A 535 0.62 14.49 -13.81
C GLU A 535 -0.41 14.93 -14.86
N LYS A 536 -0.24 16.14 -15.42
CA LYS A 536 -1.18 16.80 -16.33
C LYS A 536 -0.78 16.72 -17.82
N ALA A 537 0.21 15.89 -18.18
CA ALA A 537 0.63 15.73 -19.57
C ALA A 537 -0.56 15.28 -20.44
N TYR A 538 -0.92 16.07 -21.45
CA TYR A 538 -2.03 15.79 -22.38
C TYR A 538 -3.41 15.56 -21.73
N THR A 539 -3.65 15.96 -20.48
CA THR A 539 -4.91 15.69 -19.77
C THR A 539 -6.03 16.68 -20.09
N GLN A 540 -5.69 17.85 -20.63
CA GLN A 540 -6.63 18.96 -20.86
C GLN A 540 -7.65 18.58 -21.94
N PHE A 541 -8.93 18.63 -21.59
CA PHE A 541 -10.04 18.39 -22.52
C PHE A 541 -10.10 19.50 -23.58
N ASN A 542 -9.78 19.14 -24.82
CA ASN A 542 -9.80 20.01 -26.00
C ASN A 542 -10.08 19.19 -27.28
N PRO A 543 -11.36 18.91 -27.60
CA PRO A 543 -11.75 18.16 -28.80
C PRO A 543 -11.31 18.82 -30.10
N SER A 544 -11.25 20.16 -30.16
CA SER A 544 -10.80 20.89 -31.37
C SER A 544 -9.31 20.65 -31.65
N LYS A 545 -8.46 20.68 -30.61
CA LYS A 545 -7.04 20.33 -30.73
C LYS A 545 -6.87 18.86 -31.13
N ALA A 546 -7.63 17.96 -30.51
CA ALA A 546 -7.62 16.54 -30.87
C ALA A 546 -8.01 16.30 -32.34
N ALA A 547 -9.07 16.96 -32.81
CA ALA A 547 -9.50 16.86 -34.21
C ALA A 547 -8.42 17.38 -35.18
N GLY A 548 -7.80 18.53 -34.90
CA GLY A 548 -6.72 19.09 -35.72
C GLY A 548 -5.50 18.17 -35.80
N ILE A 549 -5.09 17.56 -34.67
CA ILE A 549 -4.00 16.56 -34.67
C ILE A 549 -4.33 15.35 -35.55
N LEU A 550 -5.58 14.87 -35.54
CA LEU A 550 -6.00 13.77 -36.42
C LEU A 550 -6.02 14.18 -37.90
N ASP A 551 -6.38 15.42 -38.21
CA ASP A 551 -6.33 15.97 -39.58
C ASP A 551 -4.87 16.06 -40.08
N GLU A 552 -3.95 16.55 -39.24
CA GLU A 552 -2.50 16.61 -39.52
C GLU A 552 -1.86 15.22 -39.73
N LEU A 553 -2.39 14.19 -39.06
CA LEU A 553 -2.00 12.78 -39.26
C LEU A 553 -2.57 12.15 -40.54
N GLY A 554 -3.41 12.86 -41.29
CA GLY A 554 -4.03 12.38 -42.53
C GLY A 554 -5.30 11.55 -42.34
N LEU A 555 -5.98 11.66 -41.20
CA LEU A 555 -7.30 11.07 -40.95
C LEU A 555 -8.44 12.07 -41.27
N ASP A 556 -8.17 13.07 -42.11
CA ASP A 556 -9.05 14.20 -42.45
C ASP A 556 -10.38 13.79 -43.10
N LYS A 557 -10.38 12.72 -43.90
CA LYS A 557 -11.55 12.20 -44.61
C LYS A 557 -12.56 11.56 -43.65
N LYS A 558 -13.84 11.83 -43.89
CA LYS A 558 -14.98 11.31 -43.09
C LYS A 558 -16.08 10.73 -43.97
N ASP A 559 -16.91 9.87 -43.40
CA ASP A 559 -18.21 9.46 -43.94
C ASP A 559 -19.31 10.50 -43.66
N ASP A 560 -20.54 10.21 -44.11
CA ASP A 560 -21.71 11.08 -43.94
C ASP A 560 -22.14 11.23 -42.45
N ASP A 561 -21.77 10.26 -41.59
CA ASP A 561 -21.98 10.29 -40.13
C ASP A 561 -20.82 11.00 -39.38
N GLY A 562 -19.86 11.58 -40.11
CA GLY A 562 -18.72 12.31 -39.56
C GLY A 562 -17.60 11.42 -38.98
N LYS A 563 -17.63 10.12 -39.22
CA LYS A 563 -16.60 9.16 -38.78
C LYS A 563 -15.43 9.15 -39.74
N ARG A 564 -14.22 9.18 -39.19
CA ARG A 564 -12.97 9.24 -39.93
C ARG A 564 -12.71 7.94 -40.67
N LEU A 565 -12.33 8.05 -41.94
CA LEU A 565 -12.01 6.90 -42.79
C LEU A 565 -10.59 6.41 -42.52
N ARG A 566 -10.35 5.11 -42.77
CA ARG A 566 -9.01 4.51 -42.77
C ARG A 566 -8.14 5.09 -43.89
N THR A 567 -6.85 5.19 -43.62
CA THR A 567 -5.84 5.72 -44.56
C THR A 567 -5.26 4.66 -45.49
N ASP A 568 -5.60 3.39 -45.29
CA ASP A 568 -5.23 2.25 -46.14
C ASP A 568 -5.98 2.21 -47.50
N GLY A 569 -6.90 3.15 -47.74
CA GLY A 569 -7.69 3.22 -48.96
C GLY A 569 -8.87 2.23 -49.02
N SER A 570 -9.16 1.50 -47.94
CA SER A 570 -10.29 0.54 -47.88
C SER A 570 -11.68 1.18 -47.93
N GLY A 571 -11.78 2.49 -47.73
CA GLY A 571 -13.06 3.23 -47.68
C GLY A 571 -13.92 2.93 -46.45
N LYS A 572 -13.41 2.18 -45.48
CA LYS A 572 -14.10 1.88 -44.22
C LYS A 572 -13.73 2.89 -43.14
N ASN A 573 -14.58 3.02 -42.12
CA ASN A 573 -14.31 3.83 -40.93
C ASN A 573 -13.13 3.26 -40.12
N LEU A 574 -12.37 4.15 -39.48
CA LEU A 574 -11.41 3.80 -38.44
C LEU A 574 -12.20 3.52 -37.15
N ALA A 575 -12.42 2.24 -36.89
CA ALA A 575 -13.09 1.74 -35.69
C ALA A 575 -12.11 0.99 -34.78
N LEU A 576 -12.23 1.19 -33.47
CA LEU A 576 -11.40 0.55 -32.43
C LEU A 576 -12.26 -0.21 -31.43
N GLU A 577 -11.86 -1.42 -31.04
CA GLU A 577 -12.44 -2.18 -29.93
C GLU A 577 -11.88 -1.68 -28.58
N ILE A 578 -12.77 -1.32 -27.64
CA ILE A 578 -12.41 -1.08 -26.23
C ILE A 578 -13.04 -2.14 -25.34
N ALA A 579 -12.21 -3.02 -24.81
CA ALA A 579 -12.60 -4.01 -23.81
C ALA A 579 -12.62 -3.38 -22.41
N TYR A 580 -13.61 -3.74 -21.58
CA TYR A 580 -13.65 -3.33 -20.17
C TYR A 580 -14.14 -4.46 -19.27
N SER A 581 -13.51 -4.59 -18.09
CA SER A 581 -13.93 -5.54 -17.05
C SER A 581 -15.19 -5.08 -16.35
N SER A 582 -16.20 -5.94 -16.24
CA SER A 582 -17.44 -5.65 -15.54
C SER A 582 -17.36 -6.03 -14.04
N GLY A 583 -17.67 -5.07 -13.15
CA GLY A 583 -18.07 -5.36 -11.76
C GLY A 583 -17.06 -5.14 -10.62
N TRP A 584 -15.78 -4.81 -10.89
CA TRP A 584 -14.82 -4.48 -9.81
C TRP A 584 -14.65 -2.97 -9.56
N THR A 585 -14.71 -2.17 -10.63
CA THR A 585 -14.67 -0.70 -10.62
C THR A 585 -15.72 -0.18 -11.62
N PRO A 586 -16.12 1.10 -11.59
CA PRO A 586 -17.21 1.64 -12.43
C PRO A 586 -16.81 1.90 -13.91
N THR A 587 -16.13 0.93 -14.51
CA THR A 587 -15.57 0.93 -15.87
C THR A 587 -16.60 1.18 -16.97
N LEU A 588 -17.81 0.62 -16.85
CA LEU A 588 -18.87 0.73 -17.88
C LEU A 588 -19.19 2.19 -18.21
N LYS A 589 -19.52 2.99 -17.19
CA LYS A 589 -19.91 4.40 -17.39
C LYS A 589 -18.72 5.23 -17.88
N ALA A 590 -17.50 4.93 -17.42
CA ALA A 590 -16.29 5.57 -17.92
C ALA A 590 -16.03 5.22 -19.40
N ALA A 591 -16.24 3.98 -19.82
CA ALA A 591 -16.10 3.53 -21.20
C ALA A 591 -17.16 4.15 -22.13
N GLU A 592 -18.40 4.32 -21.67
CA GLU A 592 -19.45 5.05 -22.41
C GLU A 592 -19.05 6.52 -22.65
N LEU A 593 -18.52 7.20 -21.64
CA LEU A 593 -18.08 8.61 -21.73
C LEU A 593 -16.79 8.77 -22.54
N ALA A 594 -15.89 7.78 -22.52
CA ALA A 594 -14.72 7.72 -23.41
C ALA A 594 -15.15 7.49 -24.86
N LYS A 595 -16.12 6.59 -25.11
CA LYS A 595 -16.75 6.40 -26.42
C LYS A 595 -17.38 7.69 -26.94
N GLU A 596 -18.19 8.38 -26.13
CA GLU A 596 -18.79 9.68 -26.48
C GLU A 596 -17.71 10.70 -26.89
N SER A 597 -16.64 10.81 -26.09
CA SER A 597 -15.52 11.72 -26.32
C SER A 597 -14.79 11.46 -27.65
N TRP A 598 -14.57 10.19 -28.00
CA TRP A 598 -13.85 9.79 -29.21
C TRP A 598 -14.73 9.74 -30.46
N ASP A 599 -16.00 9.37 -30.31
CA ASP A 599 -17.00 9.46 -31.38
C ASP A 599 -17.21 10.90 -31.85
N ALA A 600 -17.10 11.90 -30.95
CA ALA A 600 -17.25 13.32 -31.23
C ALA A 600 -16.09 13.92 -32.07
N ILE A 601 -14.89 13.34 -32.00
CA ILE A 601 -13.78 13.69 -32.91
C ILE A 601 -13.77 12.83 -34.19
N GLY A 602 -14.74 11.93 -34.34
CA GLY A 602 -14.93 11.06 -35.50
C GLY A 602 -14.23 9.69 -35.43
N ILE A 603 -13.63 9.29 -34.31
CA ILE A 603 -13.06 7.94 -34.16
C ILE A 603 -14.17 7.00 -33.67
N GLN A 604 -14.51 5.97 -34.43
CA GLN A 604 -15.58 5.05 -34.06
C GLN A 604 -15.09 4.09 -32.95
N ILE A 605 -15.83 4.01 -31.85
CA ILE A 605 -15.50 3.11 -30.73
C ILE A 605 -16.53 2.01 -30.57
N ASN A 606 -16.08 0.76 -30.58
CA ASN A 606 -16.88 -0.43 -30.34
C ASN A 606 -16.60 -0.94 -28.92
N MET A 607 -17.56 -0.80 -28.01
CA MET A 607 -17.41 -1.22 -26.61
C MET A 607 -17.68 -2.71 -26.42
N LYS A 608 -16.89 -3.36 -25.55
CA LYS A 608 -17.01 -4.78 -25.24
C LYS A 608 -16.88 -5.03 -23.74
N GLY A 609 -17.99 -5.35 -23.10
CA GLY A 609 -18.03 -5.73 -21.70
C GLY A 609 -17.62 -7.19 -21.53
N GLU A 610 -16.69 -7.45 -20.61
CA GLU A 610 -16.14 -8.78 -20.36
C GLU A 610 -16.29 -9.13 -18.87
N GLU A 611 -16.51 -10.42 -18.59
CA GLU A 611 -16.42 -10.97 -17.24
C GLU A 611 -14.92 -11.08 -16.86
N GLY A 612 -14.60 -10.91 -15.58
CA GLY A 612 -13.22 -10.75 -15.10
C GLY A 612 -12.25 -11.88 -15.48
N LYS A 613 -12.70 -13.15 -15.50
CA LYS A 613 -11.86 -14.27 -15.96
C LYS A 613 -11.58 -14.19 -17.46
N LEU A 614 -12.62 -14.01 -18.28
CA LEU A 614 -12.48 -13.87 -19.73
C LEU A 614 -11.61 -12.66 -20.11
N HIS A 615 -11.74 -11.56 -19.37
CA HIS A 615 -10.91 -10.35 -19.53
C HIS A 615 -9.43 -10.66 -19.26
N GLY A 616 -9.15 -11.39 -18.17
CA GLY A 616 -7.81 -11.88 -17.85
C GLY A 616 -7.22 -12.81 -18.91
N GLU A 617 -8.01 -13.75 -19.42
CA GLU A 617 -7.62 -14.67 -20.50
C GLU A 617 -7.32 -13.92 -21.81
N ARG A 618 -8.16 -12.96 -22.21
CA ARG A 618 -7.96 -12.14 -23.43
C ARG A 618 -6.77 -11.18 -23.31
N ARG A 619 -6.47 -10.71 -22.10
CA ARG A 619 -5.26 -9.93 -21.79
C ARG A 619 -4.01 -10.80 -21.89
N GLY A 620 -3.99 -11.98 -21.25
CA GLY A 620 -2.86 -12.91 -21.30
C GLY A 620 -2.56 -13.42 -22.72
N GLY A 621 -3.60 -13.77 -23.48
CA GLY A 621 -3.52 -14.20 -24.87
C GLY A 621 -3.30 -13.07 -25.89
N ASN A 622 -3.18 -11.80 -25.47
CA ASN A 622 -2.90 -10.65 -26.34
C ASN A 622 -3.95 -10.47 -27.47
N THR A 623 -5.25 -10.52 -27.13
CA THR A 623 -6.38 -10.54 -28.11
C THR A 623 -7.34 -9.32 -28.03
N HIS A 624 -6.83 -8.17 -27.60
CA HIS A 624 -7.57 -6.91 -27.48
C HIS A 624 -6.83 -5.76 -28.20
N GLU A 625 -7.54 -4.71 -28.61
CA GLU A 625 -6.95 -3.51 -29.23
C GLU A 625 -6.70 -2.42 -28.18
N LEU A 626 -7.77 -2.00 -27.49
CA LEU A 626 -7.73 -1.14 -26.32
C LEU A 626 -8.36 -1.85 -25.12
N GLN A 627 -7.85 -1.55 -23.92
CA GLN A 627 -8.39 -2.06 -22.65
C GLN A 627 -8.63 -0.88 -21.70
N LEU A 628 -9.85 -0.69 -21.20
CA LEU A 628 -10.11 0.19 -20.06
C LEU A 628 -10.06 -0.64 -18.78
N ASP A 629 -9.10 -0.32 -17.92
CA ASP A 629 -8.94 -0.94 -16.60
C ASP A 629 -9.06 0.15 -15.52
N GLY A 630 -9.62 -0.22 -14.37
CA GLY A 630 -9.75 0.67 -13.21
C GLY A 630 -8.48 0.78 -12.37
N ASP A 631 -7.50 -0.10 -12.64
CA ASP A 631 -6.28 -0.28 -11.87
C ASP A 631 -5.03 -0.27 -12.80
N VAL A 632 -4.96 0.66 -13.76
CA VAL A 632 -3.74 0.81 -14.55
C VAL A 632 -2.64 1.42 -13.69
N ASN A 633 -1.46 0.80 -13.76
CA ASN A 633 -0.24 1.33 -13.18
C ASN A 633 -0.38 1.68 -11.68
N ALA A 634 -0.93 0.76 -10.88
CA ALA A 634 -0.73 0.79 -9.43
C ALA A 634 0.78 0.77 -9.13
N ARG A 635 1.32 1.86 -8.58
CA ARG A 635 2.77 2.03 -8.37
C ARG A 635 3.16 1.61 -6.95
N GLU A 636 2.84 0.38 -6.60
CA GLU A 636 3.25 -0.23 -5.34
C GLU A 636 4.79 -0.48 -5.26
N PRO A 637 5.36 -0.74 -4.07
CA PRO A 637 6.81 -0.76 -3.88
C PRO A 637 7.62 -1.65 -4.82
N THR A 638 7.04 -2.79 -5.21
CA THR A 638 7.64 -3.79 -6.10
C THR A 638 7.25 -3.60 -7.57
N SER A 639 6.43 -2.60 -7.92
CA SER A 639 5.91 -2.40 -9.28
C SER A 639 6.96 -2.10 -10.34
N LEU A 640 7.99 -1.33 -9.99
CA LEU A 640 9.08 -1.01 -10.91
C LEU A 640 9.92 -2.26 -11.20
N ILE A 641 10.51 -2.84 -10.15
CA ILE A 641 11.42 -3.99 -10.20
C ILE A 641 10.78 -5.29 -10.71
N SER A 642 9.49 -5.53 -10.45
CA SER A 642 8.78 -6.69 -11.02
C SER A 642 8.21 -6.42 -12.42
N GLY A 643 8.26 -5.18 -12.89
CA GLY A 643 7.72 -4.72 -14.17
C GLY A 643 6.20 -4.81 -14.37
N ARG A 644 5.47 -5.34 -13.39
CA ARG A 644 4.02 -5.64 -13.46
C ARG A 644 3.17 -4.41 -13.81
N SER A 645 3.58 -3.25 -13.35
CA SER A 645 2.88 -1.97 -13.56
C SER A 645 3.68 -0.94 -14.37
N ALA A 646 4.99 -1.14 -14.53
CA ALA A 646 5.89 -0.16 -15.16
C ALA A 646 5.97 -0.28 -16.70
N PHE A 647 5.59 -1.43 -17.29
CA PHE A 647 5.82 -1.73 -18.71
C PHE A 647 4.54 -2.17 -19.45
N PRO A 648 3.67 -1.27 -19.90
CA PRO A 648 2.33 -1.67 -20.36
C PRO A 648 2.35 -2.46 -21.67
N ALA A 649 3.32 -2.13 -22.53
CA ALA A 649 3.52 -2.76 -23.83
C ALA A 649 4.13 -4.16 -23.76
N TYR A 650 5.10 -4.37 -22.85
CA TYR A 650 6.01 -5.53 -22.86
C TYR A 650 6.27 -6.11 -21.45
N SER A 651 5.38 -5.89 -20.48
CA SER A 651 5.51 -6.40 -19.10
C SER A 651 5.75 -7.91 -19.05
N ASN A 652 5.06 -8.70 -19.87
CA ASN A 652 5.27 -10.15 -19.94
C ASN A 652 6.69 -10.51 -20.39
N TRP A 653 7.25 -9.79 -21.36
CA TRP A 653 8.63 -9.99 -21.81
C TRP A 653 9.63 -9.62 -20.71
N TYR A 654 9.46 -8.46 -20.07
CA TYR A 654 10.33 -8.04 -18.97
C TYR A 654 10.26 -9.02 -17.78
N ALA A 655 9.05 -9.42 -17.39
CA ALA A 655 8.82 -10.41 -16.34
C ALA A 655 9.46 -11.76 -16.68
N SER A 656 9.35 -12.23 -17.93
CA SER A 656 10.02 -13.48 -18.36
C SER A 656 11.55 -13.39 -18.28
N ARG A 657 12.13 -12.21 -18.57
CA ARG A 657 13.58 -11.95 -18.45
C ARG A 657 14.04 -11.85 -16.99
N SER A 658 13.23 -11.27 -16.11
CA SER A 658 13.53 -11.15 -14.68
C SER A 658 13.16 -12.39 -13.86
N GLY A 659 12.59 -13.44 -14.47
CA GLY A 659 12.10 -14.62 -13.76
C GLY A 659 10.81 -14.38 -12.95
N SER A 660 10.20 -13.21 -13.09
CA SER A 660 8.92 -12.86 -12.48
C SER A 660 7.75 -13.60 -13.16
N TYR A 661 6.69 -13.85 -12.39
CA TYR A 661 5.53 -14.62 -12.82
C TYR A 661 4.83 -14.02 -14.04
N THR A 662 4.94 -14.70 -15.18
CA THR A 662 4.09 -14.48 -16.36
C THR A 662 2.87 -15.39 -16.27
N LEU A 663 1.68 -14.85 -16.54
CA LEU A 663 0.39 -15.59 -16.51
C LEU A 663 0.21 -16.52 -17.73
N GLY A 664 1.26 -17.26 -18.11
CA GLY A 664 1.32 -18.00 -19.40
C GLY A 664 1.15 -17.08 -20.62
N ALA A 665 1.45 -15.79 -20.45
CA ALA A 665 1.06 -14.73 -21.37
C ALA A 665 2.13 -14.44 -22.44
N VAL A 666 1.69 -13.88 -23.58
CA VAL A 666 2.54 -13.68 -24.76
C VAL A 666 3.74 -12.77 -24.46
N THR A 667 4.95 -13.28 -24.69
CA THR A 667 6.25 -12.60 -24.46
C THR A 667 6.82 -12.05 -25.78
N ALA A 668 6.16 -11.04 -26.34
CA ALA A 668 6.67 -10.35 -27.53
C ALA A 668 7.93 -9.53 -27.22
N GLU A 669 8.97 -9.61 -28.06
CA GLU A 669 10.19 -8.83 -27.88
C GLU A 669 9.99 -7.35 -28.32
N PRO A 670 10.42 -6.37 -27.50
CA PRO A 670 10.43 -4.96 -27.88
C PRO A 670 11.40 -4.66 -29.04
N PRO A 671 11.01 -3.79 -30.01
CA PRO A 671 11.93 -3.34 -31.04
C PRO A 671 13.19 -2.67 -30.46
N ALA A 672 14.36 -3.01 -30.99
CA ALA A 672 15.63 -2.35 -30.64
C ALA A 672 15.64 -0.82 -30.89
N SER A 673 14.69 -0.31 -31.70
CA SER A 673 14.50 1.11 -31.97
C SER A 673 13.67 1.87 -30.93
N ASP A 674 12.93 1.18 -30.03
CA ASP A 674 12.13 1.83 -28.99
C ASP A 674 13.02 2.28 -27.81
N LYS A 675 13.72 3.40 -28.01
CA LYS A 675 14.62 3.98 -26.99
C LYS A 675 13.92 4.29 -25.68
N SER A 676 12.64 4.68 -25.72
CA SER A 676 11.83 4.98 -24.54
C SER A 676 11.64 3.71 -23.72
N PHE A 677 11.27 2.59 -24.36
CA PHE A 677 11.18 1.30 -23.69
C PHE A 677 12.53 0.82 -23.12
N TRP A 678 13.61 0.88 -23.90
CA TRP A 678 14.93 0.45 -23.41
C TRP A 678 15.44 1.31 -22.24
N LYS A 679 15.05 2.59 -22.16
CA LYS A 679 15.33 3.42 -20.99
C LYS A 679 14.51 3.00 -19.76
N LEU A 680 13.24 2.61 -19.93
CA LEU A 680 12.46 2.02 -18.84
C LEU A 680 13.10 0.73 -18.30
N VAL A 681 13.66 -0.10 -19.18
CA VAL A 681 14.42 -1.31 -18.80
C VAL A 681 15.65 -0.94 -17.97
N GLU A 682 16.45 0.03 -18.43
CA GLU A 682 17.62 0.53 -17.69
C GLU A 682 17.24 1.04 -16.29
N LEU A 683 16.17 1.84 -16.18
CA LEU A 683 15.70 2.38 -14.90
C LEU A 683 15.18 1.31 -13.94
N SER A 684 14.56 0.25 -14.46
CA SER A 684 14.08 -0.89 -13.66
C SER A 684 15.22 -1.80 -13.23
N ASP A 685 16.13 -2.15 -14.15
CA ASP A 685 17.32 -2.96 -13.87
C ASP A 685 18.20 -2.23 -12.82
N ALA A 686 18.36 -0.90 -12.92
CA ALA A 686 19.01 -0.06 -11.91
C ALA A 686 18.22 0.11 -10.59
N SER A 687 16.93 -0.24 -10.56
CA SER A 687 16.10 -0.19 -9.34
C SER A 687 16.15 -1.47 -8.52
N GLN A 688 16.62 -2.59 -9.09
CA GLN A 688 16.86 -3.85 -8.38
C GLN A 688 17.90 -3.69 -7.25
N THR A 689 18.84 -2.75 -7.43
CA THR A 689 19.95 -2.46 -6.50
C THR A 689 19.68 -1.27 -5.56
N LEU A 690 18.44 -0.77 -5.49
CA LEU A 690 18.03 0.31 -4.60
C LEU A 690 16.89 -0.16 -3.69
N ALA A 691 16.83 0.31 -2.44
CA ALA A 691 15.63 0.17 -1.60
C ALA A 691 14.50 1.06 -2.16
N TYR A 692 13.22 0.74 -1.89
CA TYR A 692 12.09 1.50 -2.45
C TYR A 692 12.19 3.02 -2.21
N ALA A 693 12.52 3.42 -0.98
CA ALA A 693 12.72 4.82 -0.58
C ALA A 693 13.68 5.60 -1.50
N ASP A 694 14.71 4.94 -2.04
CA ASP A 694 15.79 5.53 -2.83
C ASP A 694 15.53 5.49 -4.34
N ARG A 695 14.55 4.69 -4.80
CA ARG A 695 14.12 4.62 -6.21
C ARG A 695 13.45 5.91 -6.74
N THR A 696 13.42 6.99 -5.95
CA THR A 696 12.69 8.22 -6.25
C THR A 696 12.99 8.78 -7.65
N GLN A 697 14.26 8.90 -8.04
CA GLN A 697 14.59 9.43 -9.37
C GLN A 697 14.17 8.47 -10.49
N ASN A 698 14.43 7.17 -10.34
CA ASN A 698 14.08 6.14 -11.32
C ASN A 698 12.56 6.07 -11.53
N TYR A 699 11.79 6.17 -10.45
CA TYR A 699 10.34 6.32 -10.52
C TYR A 699 9.98 7.57 -11.31
N LYS A 700 10.42 8.77 -10.92
CA LYS A 700 10.08 10.04 -11.59
C LYS A 700 10.34 9.99 -13.10
N GLU A 701 11.49 9.46 -13.53
CA GLU A 701 11.83 9.33 -14.95
C GLU A 701 10.96 8.28 -15.66
N THR A 702 10.64 7.16 -15.01
CA THR A 702 9.65 6.18 -15.51
C THR A 702 8.27 6.81 -15.73
N GLN A 703 7.82 7.71 -14.84
CA GLN A 703 6.53 8.40 -14.99
C GLN A 703 6.56 9.42 -16.12
N ALA A 704 7.68 10.13 -16.27
CA ALA A 704 7.89 11.06 -17.38
C ALA A 704 7.77 10.32 -18.72
N ILE A 705 8.54 9.23 -18.91
CA ILE A 705 8.51 8.43 -20.14
C ILE A 705 7.12 7.83 -20.38
N THR A 706 6.49 7.22 -19.37
CA THR A 706 5.19 6.56 -19.56
C THR A 706 4.03 7.53 -19.83
N SER A 707 4.06 8.74 -19.27
CA SER A 707 3.06 9.79 -19.50
C SER A 707 3.29 10.53 -20.82
N GLU A 708 4.54 10.63 -21.27
CA GLU A 708 4.94 11.24 -22.54
C GLU A 708 4.60 10.32 -23.73
N GLU A 709 4.94 9.03 -23.67
CA GLU A 709 4.61 8.05 -24.71
C GLU A 709 3.13 7.60 -24.72
N LEU A 710 2.40 7.88 -23.63
CA LEU A 710 1.00 7.49 -23.44
C LEU A 710 0.77 5.98 -23.66
N TYR A 711 1.64 5.12 -23.11
CA TYR A 711 1.38 3.67 -23.07
C TYR A 711 0.03 3.34 -22.39
N TYR A 712 -0.36 4.20 -21.44
CA TYR A 712 -1.74 4.39 -21.01
C TYR A 712 -2.18 5.82 -21.31
N VAL A 713 -3.47 6.01 -21.61
CA VAL A 713 -4.14 7.31 -21.45
C VAL A 713 -4.91 7.27 -20.13
N GLY A 714 -4.42 7.99 -19.11
CA GLY A 714 -5.09 8.09 -17.81
C GLY A 714 -6.44 8.78 -17.94
N VAL A 715 -7.46 8.26 -17.26
CA VAL A 715 -8.84 8.75 -17.24
C VAL A 715 -9.05 9.54 -15.95
N ILE A 716 -9.15 8.87 -14.81
CA ILE A 716 -9.26 9.44 -13.46
C ILE A 716 -8.48 8.55 -12.50
N GLY A 717 -7.66 9.13 -11.63
CA GLY A 717 -6.83 8.41 -10.66
C GLY A 717 -7.06 8.83 -9.21
N HIS A 718 -6.38 8.13 -8.32
CA HIS A 718 -6.40 8.38 -6.87
C HIS A 718 -7.81 8.32 -6.25
N THR A 719 -8.63 7.38 -6.71
CA THR A 719 -10.03 7.25 -6.28
C THR A 719 -10.18 6.23 -5.16
N PRO A 720 -11.21 6.33 -4.29
CA PRO A 720 -11.53 5.33 -3.29
C PRO A 720 -12.32 4.13 -3.85
N ALA A 721 -12.58 4.07 -5.17
CA ALA A 721 -13.52 3.11 -5.74
C ALA A 721 -13.07 1.64 -5.67
N ALA A 722 -11.77 1.37 -5.63
CA ALA A 722 -11.22 0.03 -5.42
C ALA A 722 -10.90 -0.15 -3.93
N ASN A 723 -11.78 -0.82 -3.17
CA ASN A 723 -11.61 -1.18 -1.74
C ASN A 723 -11.26 -0.01 -0.78
N GLY A 724 -11.42 1.24 -1.21
CA GLY A 724 -11.17 2.45 -0.43
C GLY A 724 -12.44 3.16 0.02
N THR A 725 -13.61 2.62 -0.31
CA THR A 725 -14.91 3.12 0.13
C THR A 725 -15.32 2.28 1.33
N ILE A 726 -15.39 2.90 2.51
CA ILE A 726 -15.43 2.14 3.76
C ILE A 726 -16.61 2.58 4.59
N VAL A 727 -17.46 1.62 4.99
CA VAL A 727 -18.50 1.82 6.01
C VAL A 727 -17.85 1.60 7.37
N VAL A 728 -17.97 2.57 8.28
CA VAL A 728 -17.43 2.49 9.64
C VAL A 728 -18.49 2.94 10.66
N LYS A 729 -18.85 2.09 11.62
CA LYS A 729 -19.76 2.45 12.71
C LYS A 729 -19.25 3.63 13.53
N ASN A 730 -20.16 4.45 14.06
CA ASN A 730 -19.79 5.67 14.77
C ASN A 730 -19.05 5.43 16.09
N ASN A 731 -19.25 4.28 16.74
CA ASN A 731 -18.47 3.81 17.89
C ASN A 731 -17.25 2.96 17.49
N PHE A 732 -17.03 2.64 16.21
CA PHE A 732 -15.84 1.93 15.76
C PHE A 732 -14.74 2.96 15.50
N ARG A 733 -13.77 2.96 16.42
CA ARG A 733 -12.76 4.00 16.64
C ARG A 733 -11.37 3.54 16.23
N ASN A 734 -10.40 4.45 16.33
CA ASN A 734 -9.00 4.26 15.94
C ASN A 734 -8.79 3.94 14.45
N VAL A 735 -9.81 4.20 13.62
CA VAL A 735 -9.72 4.07 12.17
C VAL A 735 -9.07 5.34 11.61
N PRO A 736 -7.93 5.27 10.91
CA PRO A 736 -7.30 6.45 10.35
C PRO A 736 -8.17 7.06 9.25
N THR A 737 -8.24 8.39 9.22
CA THR A 737 -8.95 9.14 8.18
C THR A 737 -8.38 8.87 6.78
N ARG A 738 -7.11 8.43 6.70
CA ARG A 738 -6.49 7.92 5.49
C ARG A 738 -5.41 6.89 5.82
N ALA A 739 -5.40 5.78 5.10
CA ALA A 739 -4.29 4.83 5.05
C ALA A 739 -3.93 4.47 3.59
N PRO A 740 -2.75 3.90 3.31
CA PRO A 740 -2.40 3.41 1.97
C PRO A 740 -3.40 2.35 1.46
N ASN A 741 -4.15 2.70 0.42
CA ASN A 741 -5.11 1.81 -0.24
C ASN A 741 -4.47 1.16 -1.48
N ALA A 742 -3.62 0.16 -1.25
CA ALA A 742 -3.00 -0.63 -2.30
C ALA A 742 -2.97 -2.12 -1.92
N SER A 743 -3.16 -3.01 -2.90
CA SER A 743 -3.18 -4.45 -2.64
C SER A 743 -1.83 -4.98 -2.15
N ALA A 744 -0.71 -4.39 -2.59
CA ALA A 744 0.64 -4.69 -2.09
C ALA A 744 0.76 -4.55 -0.58
N LEU A 745 0.16 -3.47 -0.06
CA LEU A 745 0.22 -3.03 1.34
C LEU A 745 -0.90 -3.63 2.19
N GLN A 746 -1.64 -4.62 1.64
CA GLN A 746 -2.72 -5.36 2.30
C GLN A 746 -3.77 -4.47 2.99
N ASN A 747 -4.25 -3.42 2.31
CA ASN A 747 -5.38 -2.62 2.81
C ASN A 747 -6.57 -3.51 3.20
N PRO A 748 -7.10 -3.43 4.44
CA PRO A 748 -7.04 -2.29 5.35
C PRO A 748 -5.98 -2.41 6.46
N GLY A 749 -5.18 -3.47 6.47
CA GLY A 749 -4.12 -3.72 7.45
C GLY A 749 -3.04 -2.64 7.51
N SER A 750 -2.83 -1.93 6.40
CA SER A 750 -2.05 -0.68 6.33
C SER A 750 -2.52 0.41 7.31
N GLY A 751 -3.78 0.38 7.77
CA GLY A 751 -4.32 1.23 8.85
C GLY A 751 -4.20 0.63 10.25
N ARG A 752 -3.41 -0.44 10.44
CA ARG A 752 -3.18 -1.20 11.70
C ARG A 752 -4.49 -1.58 12.39
N THR A 753 -5.23 -2.51 11.79
CA THR A 753 -6.57 -2.90 12.29
C THR A 753 -6.59 -3.50 13.70
N VAL A 754 -5.45 -3.97 14.21
CA VAL A 754 -5.32 -4.54 15.57
C VAL A 754 -5.61 -3.53 16.69
N GLN A 755 -5.41 -2.23 16.43
CA GLN A 755 -5.72 -1.15 17.37
C GLN A 755 -7.10 -0.50 17.14
N PHE A 756 -7.91 -1.01 16.21
CA PHE A 756 -9.33 -0.61 16.11
C PHE A 756 -10.11 -1.15 17.33
N TYR A 757 -11.09 -0.40 17.82
CA TYR A 757 -11.88 -0.78 19.00
C TYR A 757 -13.31 -0.24 18.96
N PHE A 758 -14.18 -0.79 19.81
CA PHE A 758 -15.52 -0.26 20.05
C PHE A 758 -15.50 0.70 21.25
N GLN A 759 -15.92 1.94 21.06
CA GLN A 759 -16.15 2.90 22.14
C GLN A 759 -17.27 2.39 23.06
N GLY A 760 -16.96 2.15 24.33
CA GLY A 760 -17.83 1.47 25.30
C GLY A 760 -17.55 -0.02 25.45
N GLY A 761 -16.52 -0.58 24.80
CA GLY A 761 -16.13 -2.00 24.84
C GLY A 761 -17.17 -2.98 24.27
N LEU A 762 -18.21 -2.48 23.61
CA LEU A 762 -19.38 -3.26 23.19
C LEU A 762 -19.87 -2.84 21.81
N ASN A 763 -20.46 -3.79 21.08
CA ASN A 763 -21.24 -3.48 19.89
C ASN A 763 -22.42 -2.53 20.21
N ASP A 764 -22.90 -1.82 19.19
CA ASP A 764 -24.21 -1.16 19.21
C ASP A 764 -25.28 -2.12 19.76
N ALA A 765 -26.07 -1.67 20.74
CA ALA A 765 -27.26 -2.37 21.20
C ALA A 765 -28.35 -2.32 20.11
N GLY A 766 -28.22 -3.17 19.08
CA GLY A 766 -29.07 -3.11 17.89
C GLY A 766 -29.15 -4.37 17.01
N TYR A 767 -28.16 -5.27 17.01
CA TYR A 767 -28.15 -6.50 16.19
C TYR A 767 -27.28 -7.62 16.77
#